data_AF-A0A7S2I511-F1
#
_entry.id   AF-A0A7S2I511-F1
#
_cell.length_a   1.000
_cell.length_b   1.000
_cell.length_c   1.000
_cell.angle_alpha   90.00
_cell.angle_beta   90.00
_cell.angle_gamma   90.00
#
_symmetry.space_group_name_H-M   'P 1'
#
loop_
_entity.id
_entity.type
_entity.pdbx_description
1 polymer ?
#
loop_
_entity_poly.entity_id
_entity_poly.type
_entity_poly.pdbx_seq_one_letter_code
_entity_poly.pdbx_strand_id
1 'polypeptide(L)'
;MTTCIKTSSLLALFIALNGYSHHTVFMVRGQEPQEIHPWLTYCPEPYPCYIDYFCSREMGFCQRCPKDGIDTTKQDCLNLNLTDSRDAEDCLASCVRPNGGDSCSLDNPCDEGRFFCNFSDDDSDNILSSSDTGVCQECKNDISECFTDDTIKSKFGVEECVLCDVRLCYPLHYSITEETNNDGSESIIASYAMRGSPSLFASGPLVSCTNLIHDGETTCDNNEEDITGSICLVDDFTKNTYYVGVVQKCTDLGGAAVIFYGDYSPIKPNNEPWKASLSFQPSTIPSVSVSFDDGTQLKQNKIGEIIKVNTTDVGDGCYKGQFCSDDIPCVGTSGGKYCDYKWADDDGWCQTCPENEDGDPYPLSCFFPMDDDWGKITGQKAVESCALTCGGALSFPDCKFCPKDISGFDFGIDSDEGKCDFCPANDVQYPNREFPLFGDGVKCWQVQKFFKNTDVNADAKNCRLVQMMNYICGCAGPGYGGASTETKKRVLVWLPRMMAILSFFGSAFIVYDASKTKKRRKKLLNQLLIALSVCDILGSCAYAFTSFPIPEDDLIPIYGAHGNDATCKAQGFFIQMGTISAFMNVSMAIYYLLVITYGWPERRLMNVRLMLFACPIAVGLAFAFAGIPFYGNLILWCNNTAPYWPDIPVAIAIGLATIIMLTVCWDVYKKEKLSSKWRGGKGSAVSSKKRTGGGGGGSTKLSTKVFWQCFFYLMAFYLTWPLYLALQYDWANGKDFTNYGFILTAGTMVPLQGFWN
;
A
#
# COMPACT_ATOMS: atom_id res chain seq x y z
N MET A 1 -58.65 33.25 4.07
CA MET A 1 -57.31 33.38 4.70
C MET A 1 -56.80 31.96 4.89
N THR A 2 -56.28 31.42 3.81
CA THR A 2 -56.09 29.98 3.58
C THR A 2 -54.81 29.85 2.75
N THR A 3 -53.70 29.57 3.42
CA THR A 3 -52.45 29.19 2.76
C THR A 3 -51.74 28.21 3.68
N CYS A 4 -51.97 26.92 3.40
CA CYS A 4 -51.20 25.81 3.89
C CYS A 4 -49.76 25.92 3.38
N ILE A 5 -48.81 25.93 4.31
CA ILE A 5 -47.40 25.66 4.02
C ILE A 5 -47.31 24.15 3.75
N LYS A 6 -47.07 23.78 2.49
CA LYS A 6 -46.67 22.42 2.09
C LYS A 6 -45.23 22.19 2.55
N THR A 7 -45.04 21.54 3.69
CA THR A 7 -43.79 20.89 4.05
C THR A 7 -43.77 19.49 3.43
N SER A 8 -43.34 19.39 2.17
CA SER A 8 -43.16 18.09 1.47
C SER A 8 -41.75 17.92 0.87
N SER A 9 -40.84 18.87 1.06
CA SER A 9 -39.53 18.85 0.40
C SER A 9 -38.40 18.17 1.19
N LEU A 10 -38.64 17.72 2.42
CA LEU A 10 -37.61 17.10 3.28
C LEU A 10 -37.61 15.56 3.25
N LEU A 11 -38.63 14.92 2.66
CA LEU A 11 -38.73 13.46 2.57
C LEU A 11 -38.22 12.90 1.22
N ALA A 12 -38.09 13.75 0.19
CA ALA A 12 -37.71 13.34 -1.17
C ALA A 12 -36.20 13.08 -1.35
N LEU A 13 -35.35 13.48 -0.40
CA LEU A 13 -33.90 13.29 -0.49
C LEU A 13 -33.43 11.87 -0.09
N PHE A 14 -34.32 11.05 0.48
CA PHE A 14 -33.94 9.75 1.09
C PHE A 14 -34.16 8.52 0.19
N ILE A 15 -34.76 8.66 -0.99
CA ILE A 15 -35.12 7.51 -1.86
C ILE A 15 -34.17 7.34 -3.06
N ALA A 16 -33.25 8.28 -3.31
CA ALA A 16 -32.46 8.30 -4.54
C ALA A 16 -31.10 7.55 -4.51
N LEU A 17 -30.77 6.78 -3.46
CA LEU A 17 -29.40 6.26 -3.26
C LEU A 17 -29.26 4.72 -3.19
N ASN A 18 -30.16 3.93 -3.78
CA ASN A 18 -29.95 2.48 -3.90
C ASN A 18 -30.30 1.94 -5.28
N GLY A 19 -29.26 1.60 -6.06
CA GLY A 19 -29.41 0.70 -7.20
C GLY A 19 -28.22 0.72 -8.15
N TYR A 20 -27.32 -0.26 -8.06
CA TYR A 20 -26.56 -0.78 -9.20
C TYR A 20 -26.22 -2.27 -8.98
N SER A 21 -26.42 -3.06 -10.04
CA SER A 21 -26.25 -4.52 -10.12
C SER A 21 -25.31 -4.87 -11.28
N HIS A 22 -24.52 -5.93 -11.10
CA HIS A 22 -23.50 -6.48 -12.00
C HIS A 22 -24.03 -7.07 -13.33
N HIS A 23 -23.16 -7.10 -14.35
CA HIS A 23 -23.25 -7.96 -15.54
C HIS A 23 -21.94 -8.73 -15.75
N THR A 24 -22.05 -10.02 -16.04
CA THR A 24 -20.97 -10.98 -16.35
C THR A 24 -21.09 -11.40 -17.82
N VAL A 25 -19.96 -11.57 -18.54
CA VAL A 25 -19.89 -12.09 -19.91
C VAL A 25 -18.88 -13.24 -19.99
N PHE A 26 -19.26 -14.32 -20.67
CA PHE A 26 -18.45 -15.51 -21.01
C PHE A 26 -17.80 -15.38 -22.39
N MET A 27 -16.61 -15.96 -22.60
CA MET A 27 -16.12 -16.40 -23.93
C MET A 27 -15.25 -17.67 -23.88
N VAL A 28 -15.17 -18.33 -25.04
CA VAL A 28 -14.87 -19.74 -25.33
C VAL A 28 -13.48 -19.94 -25.98
N ARG A 29 -13.04 -21.20 -25.94
CA ARG A 29 -11.74 -21.87 -26.19
C ARG A 29 -11.43 -22.29 -27.65
N GLY A 30 -10.13 -22.52 -27.95
CA GLY A 30 -9.55 -23.43 -28.98
C GLY A 30 -8.35 -22.81 -29.73
N GLN A 31 -7.33 -23.49 -30.30
CA GLN A 31 -6.80 -24.88 -30.34
C GLN A 31 -5.38 -24.84 -31.00
N GLU A 32 -4.47 -25.79 -30.72
CA GLU A 32 -3.06 -25.92 -31.24
C GLU A 32 -2.90 -26.77 -32.53
N PRO A 33 -1.71 -26.72 -33.19
CA PRO A 33 -1.13 -27.93 -33.81
C PRO A 33 0.40 -28.16 -33.64
N GLN A 34 0.82 -29.43 -33.76
CA GLN A 34 2.20 -30.00 -33.76
C GLN A 34 2.84 -30.04 -35.15
N GLU A 35 4.19 -30.13 -35.23
CA GLU A 35 4.92 -30.88 -36.29
C GLU A 35 6.39 -31.21 -35.91
N ILE A 36 6.95 -32.28 -36.51
CA ILE A 36 8.27 -32.91 -36.28
C ILE A 36 9.15 -32.75 -37.54
N HIS A 37 10.49 -32.61 -37.42
CA HIS A 37 11.44 -32.53 -38.55
C HIS A 37 12.63 -33.53 -38.52
N PRO A 38 13.26 -33.85 -39.68
CA PRO A 38 14.19 -34.98 -39.87
C PRO A 38 15.57 -34.58 -40.44
N TRP A 39 16.63 -34.49 -39.63
CA TRP A 39 18.02 -34.37 -40.12
C TRP A 39 19.01 -34.94 -39.09
N LEU A 40 19.58 -36.13 -39.32
CA LEU A 40 20.80 -36.62 -38.63
C LEU A 40 21.36 -37.83 -39.40
N THR A 41 22.26 -37.60 -40.35
CA THR A 41 23.05 -38.66 -41.01
C THR A 41 24.36 -38.09 -41.57
N TYR A 42 25.39 -37.96 -40.72
CA TYR A 42 26.83 -38.29 -40.96
C TYR A 42 27.73 -37.60 -39.92
N CYS A 43 28.71 -38.32 -39.35
CA CYS A 43 29.81 -37.76 -38.54
C CYS A 43 31.17 -38.16 -39.14
N PRO A 44 31.99 -37.22 -39.62
CA PRO A 44 33.43 -37.41 -39.72
C PRO A 44 34.11 -36.96 -38.41
N GLU A 45 35.02 -37.78 -37.88
CA GLU A 45 35.84 -37.44 -36.71
C GLU A 45 36.68 -36.16 -36.94
N PRO A 46 37.00 -35.39 -35.88
CA PRO A 46 36.81 -35.73 -34.46
C PRO A 46 35.88 -34.74 -33.73
N TYR A 47 34.59 -35.05 -33.61
CA TYR A 47 33.70 -34.39 -32.66
C TYR A 47 33.06 -35.44 -31.73
N PRO A 48 32.93 -35.16 -30.41
CA PRO A 48 32.15 -35.99 -29.51
C PRO A 48 30.66 -35.94 -29.91
N CYS A 49 29.99 -37.09 -29.85
CA CYS A 49 28.56 -37.17 -30.13
C CYS A 49 27.75 -36.38 -29.05
N TYR A 50 26.57 -35.85 -29.41
CA TYR A 50 25.66 -35.14 -28.48
C TYR A 50 25.31 -35.98 -27.24
N ILE A 51 24.86 -35.31 -26.18
CA ILE A 51 24.27 -35.93 -24.98
C ILE A 51 23.25 -37.00 -25.44
N ASP A 52 23.36 -38.21 -24.88
CA ASP A 52 22.62 -39.44 -25.23
C ASP A 52 23.13 -40.24 -26.44
N TYR A 53 24.34 -40.00 -26.95
CA TYR A 53 24.93 -40.79 -28.05
C TYR A 53 26.39 -41.20 -27.75
N PHE A 54 26.79 -42.40 -28.20
CA PHE A 54 28.18 -42.87 -28.17
C PHE A 54 28.64 -43.24 -29.60
N CYS A 55 29.93 -43.09 -29.89
CA CYS A 55 30.48 -43.24 -31.24
C CYS A 55 31.21 -44.60 -31.31
N SER A 56 30.71 -45.53 -32.14
CA SER A 56 31.40 -46.81 -32.39
C SER A 56 32.39 -46.64 -33.54
N ARG A 57 33.66 -46.94 -33.31
CA ARG A 57 34.73 -46.75 -34.30
C ARG A 57 34.65 -47.69 -35.50
N GLU A 58 34.07 -48.88 -35.33
CA GLU A 58 33.91 -49.83 -36.44
C GLU A 58 32.80 -49.41 -37.43
N MET A 59 31.79 -48.68 -36.97
CA MET A 59 30.64 -48.31 -37.82
C MET A 59 30.70 -46.90 -38.36
N GLY A 60 31.51 -45.99 -37.80
CA GLY A 60 31.59 -44.60 -38.26
C GLY A 60 30.29 -43.80 -38.07
N PHE A 61 29.44 -44.23 -37.13
CA PHE A 61 28.17 -43.56 -36.78
C PHE A 61 28.04 -43.40 -35.26
N CYS A 62 27.43 -42.30 -34.83
CA CYS A 62 26.94 -42.14 -33.46
C CYS A 62 25.70 -43.02 -33.27
N GLN A 63 25.71 -43.93 -32.30
CA GLN A 63 24.51 -44.64 -31.86
C GLN A 63 23.95 -43.99 -30.62
N ARG A 64 22.62 -43.93 -30.53
CA ARG A 64 21.93 -43.45 -29.34
C ARG A 64 22.20 -44.42 -28.19
N CYS A 65 22.44 -43.88 -26.99
CA CYS A 65 22.51 -44.68 -25.78
C CYS A 65 21.22 -45.54 -25.67
N PRO A 66 21.31 -46.81 -25.20
CA PRO A 66 20.22 -47.79 -25.22
C PRO A 66 18.85 -47.35 -24.65
N LYS A 67 18.79 -46.25 -23.90
CA LYS A 67 17.60 -45.73 -23.21
C LYS A 67 17.56 -44.19 -23.15
N ASP A 68 17.58 -43.51 -24.30
CA ASP A 68 17.53 -42.04 -24.40
C ASP A 68 18.46 -41.33 -23.39
N GLY A 69 19.64 -41.93 -23.15
CA GLY A 69 20.65 -41.53 -22.14
C GLY A 69 20.26 -41.71 -20.67
N ILE A 70 19.00 -41.51 -20.32
CA ILE A 70 18.54 -41.20 -18.96
C ILE A 70 18.57 -42.38 -17.96
N ASP A 71 18.56 -43.63 -18.42
CA ASP A 71 18.57 -44.82 -17.54
C ASP A 71 19.56 -45.90 -18.02
N THR A 72 20.60 -45.50 -18.75
CA THR A 72 21.55 -46.45 -19.33
C THR A 72 22.36 -47.09 -18.21
N THR A 73 22.11 -48.37 -17.92
CA THR A 73 22.93 -49.12 -16.97
C THR A 73 24.16 -49.68 -17.66
N LYS A 74 25.19 -50.02 -16.88
CA LYS A 74 26.37 -50.73 -17.39
C LYS A 74 26.01 -52.01 -18.15
N GLN A 75 24.95 -52.70 -17.73
CA GLN A 75 24.48 -53.90 -18.42
C GLN A 75 23.83 -53.58 -19.77
N ASP A 76 23.18 -52.43 -19.91
CA ASP A 76 22.57 -51.99 -21.17
C ASP A 76 23.64 -51.70 -22.23
N CYS A 77 24.75 -51.05 -21.86
CA CYS A 77 25.90 -50.89 -22.77
C CYS A 77 26.54 -52.23 -23.16
N LEU A 78 26.67 -53.18 -22.21
CA LEU A 78 27.23 -54.51 -22.50
C LEU A 78 26.33 -55.36 -23.39
N ASN A 79 25.02 -55.11 -23.40
CA ASN A 79 24.05 -55.84 -24.22
C ASN A 79 24.00 -55.36 -25.67
N LEU A 80 24.69 -54.27 -26.04
CA LEU A 80 24.72 -53.73 -27.40
C LEU A 80 25.51 -54.59 -28.41
N ASN A 81 26.04 -55.75 -27.99
CA ASN A 81 26.78 -56.68 -28.84
C ASN A 81 27.95 -55.99 -29.59
N LEU A 82 28.60 -55.03 -28.93
CA LEU A 82 29.76 -54.31 -29.44
C LEU A 82 30.93 -55.29 -29.54
N THR A 83 31.55 -55.36 -30.73
CA THR A 83 32.59 -56.32 -31.09
C THR A 83 33.96 -55.96 -30.51
N ASP A 84 34.20 -54.69 -30.17
CA ASP A 84 35.41 -54.19 -29.53
C ASP A 84 35.15 -53.87 -28.04
N SER A 85 36.03 -54.34 -27.14
CA SER A 85 35.96 -54.04 -25.72
C SER A 85 36.10 -52.55 -25.41
N ARG A 86 36.75 -51.78 -26.29
CA ARG A 86 36.91 -50.33 -26.14
C ARG A 86 35.65 -49.55 -26.47
N ASP A 87 34.88 -49.98 -27.48
CA ASP A 87 33.58 -49.36 -27.79
C ASP A 87 32.59 -49.53 -26.61
N ALA A 88 32.70 -50.64 -25.87
CA ALA A 88 31.92 -50.84 -24.64
C ALA A 88 32.35 -49.91 -23.49
N GLU A 89 33.64 -49.61 -23.37
CA GLU A 89 34.16 -48.61 -22.42
C GLU A 89 33.74 -47.18 -22.81
N ASP A 90 33.73 -46.86 -24.11
CA ASP A 90 33.30 -45.56 -24.61
C ASP A 90 31.78 -45.35 -24.43
N CYS A 91 30.97 -46.40 -24.61
CA CYS A 91 29.55 -46.39 -24.22
C CYS A 91 29.38 -46.15 -22.73
N LEU A 92 30.18 -46.83 -21.89
CA LEU A 92 30.14 -46.68 -20.45
C LEU A 92 30.49 -45.26 -19.99
N ALA A 93 31.56 -44.68 -20.54
CA ALA A 93 32.01 -43.34 -20.19
C ALA A 93 31.05 -42.24 -20.66
N SER A 94 30.38 -42.45 -21.80
CA SER A 94 29.53 -41.42 -22.42
C SER A 94 28.07 -41.51 -21.97
N CYS A 95 27.57 -42.71 -21.65
CA CYS A 95 26.15 -42.94 -21.39
C CYS A 95 25.81 -43.23 -19.91
N VAL A 96 26.78 -43.53 -19.04
CA VAL A 96 26.51 -43.86 -17.63
C VAL A 96 27.01 -42.72 -16.73
N ARG A 97 26.12 -41.82 -16.34
CA ARG A 97 26.42 -40.71 -15.41
C ARG A 97 26.07 -41.05 -13.95
N PRO A 98 26.71 -40.43 -12.95
CA PRO A 98 26.39 -40.64 -11.54
C PRO A 98 24.97 -40.15 -11.21
N ASN A 99 24.18 -40.98 -10.51
CA ASN A 99 22.84 -40.66 -10.04
C ASN A 99 22.87 -40.05 -8.63
N GLY A 100 21.72 -39.55 -8.14
CA GLY A 100 21.58 -39.07 -6.76
C GLY A 100 22.12 -40.06 -5.73
N GLY A 101 23.10 -39.63 -4.93
CA GLY A 101 23.79 -40.45 -3.94
C GLY A 101 25.15 -41.02 -4.37
N ASP A 102 25.52 -40.90 -5.65
CA ASP A 102 26.83 -41.32 -6.13
C ASP A 102 27.91 -40.27 -5.82
N SER A 103 29.17 -40.74 -5.69
CA SER A 103 30.31 -39.85 -5.47
C SER A 103 30.65 -39.08 -6.74
N CYS A 104 30.74 -37.76 -6.64
CA CYS A 104 31.17 -36.87 -7.71
C CYS A 104 32.55 -36.29 -7.40
N SER A 105 33.26 -35.91 -8.45
CA SER A 105 34.50 -35.13 -8.38
C SER A 105 34.56 -34.21 -9.61
N LEU A 106 35.55 -33.32 -9.66
CA LEU A 106 35.78 -32.48 -10.84
C LEU A 106 35.98 -33.29 -12.13
N ASP A 107 36.56 -34.50 -12.02
CA ASP A 107 36.78 -35.41 -13.14
C ASP A 107 35.57 -36.32 -13.44
N ASN A 108 34.55 -36.33 -12.56
CA ASN A 108 33.35 -37.15 -12.68
C ASN A 108 32.13 -36.38 -12.14
N PRO A 109 31.61 -35.39 -12.89
CA PRO A 109 30.53 -34.52 -12.44
C PRO A 109 29.19 -35.26 -12.38
N CYS A 110 28.26 -34.68 -11.61
CA CYS A 110 26.87 -35.14 -11.56
C CYS A 110 26.14 -34.85 -12.86
N ASP A 111 24.98 -35.49 -13.06
CA ASP A 111 24.16 -35.22 -14.25
C ASP A 111 23.57 -33.80 -14.22
N GLU A 112 24.10 -32.95 -15.11
CA GLU A 112 23.79 -31.53 -15.21
C GLU A 112 22.27 -31.26 -15.34
N GLY A 113 21.77 -30.32 -14.54
CA GLY A 113 20.36 -29.91 -14.57
C GLY A 113 19.38 -30.85 -13.84
N ARG A 114 19.86 -31.95 -13.25
CA ARG A 114 19.09 -32.77 -12.29
C ARG A 114 19.76 -32.91 -10.94
N PHE A 115 21.09 -32.98 -10.93
CA PHE A 115 21.87 -33.13 -9.72
C PHE A 115 23.05 -32.17 -9.71
N PHE A 116 23.40 -31.66 -8.53
CA PHE A 116 24.62 -30.88 -8.30
C PHE A 116 25.59 -31.65 -7.42
N CYS A 117 26.89 -31.36 -7.55
CA CYS A 117 27.90 -31.98 -6.69
C CYS A 117 28.02 -31.23 -5.38
N ASN A 118 27.57 -31.84 -4.28
CA ASN A 118 27.76 -31.28 -2.95
C ASN A 118 29.15 -31.66 -2.42
N PHE A 119 30.15 -30.82 -2.72
CA PHE A 119 31.52 -31.01 -2.25
C PHE A 119 31.59 -30.94 -0.71
N SER A 120 32.38 -31.81 -0.11
CA SER A 120 32.61 -31.79 1.34
C SER A 120 33.83 -30.91 1.65
N ASP A 121 33.64 -29.83 2.41
CA ASP A 121 34.77 -29.01 2.89
C ASP A 121 35.58 -29.80 3.92
N ASP A 122 36.73 -30.33 3.51
CA ASP A 122 37.79 -30.72 4.44
C ASP A 122 38.67 -29.47 4.69
N ASP A 123 38.32 -28.71 5.74
CA ASP A 123 39.03 -27.69 6.57
C ASP A 123 40.40 -27.10 6.11
N SER A 124 40.71 -27.01 4.83
CA SER A 124 41.96 -26.46 4.32
C SER A 124 41.70 -25.28 3.39
N ASP A 125 42.14 -24.10 3.84
CA ASP A 125 42.11 -22.82 3.12
C ASP A 125 42.96 -22.80 1.82
N ASN A 126 43.25 -23.96 1.21
CA ASN A 126 44.01 -24.08 -0.03
C ASN A 126 43.09 -24.39 -1.21
N ILE A 127 43.22 -23.54 -2.23
CA ILE A 127 42.52 -23.58 -3.51
C ILE A 127 42.61 -24.97 -4.17
N LEU A 128 41.44 -25.59 -4.37
CA LEU A 128 41.08 -26.70 -5.27
C LEU A 128 42.20 -27.70 -5.59
N SER A 129 42.21 -28.81 -4.84
CA SER A 129 42.97 -30.00 -5.22
C SER A 129 42.09 -30.90 -6.12
N SER A 130 42.68 -31.58 -7.11
CA SER A 130 41.95 -32.55 -7.94
C SER A 130 41.42 -33.78 -7.18
N SER A 131 41.50 -33.78 -5.84
CA SER A 131 41.03 -34.84 -4.95
C SER A 131 39.74 -34.50 -4.19
N ASP A 132 39.16 -33.32 -4.41
CA ASP A 132 37.93 -32.93 -3.73
C ASP A 132 36.77 -33.77 -4.29
N THR A 133 36.15 -34.56 -3.41
CA THR A 133 35.03 -35.46 -3.75
C THR A 133 33.78 -35.00 -3.02
N GLY A 134 32.64 -35.09 -3.70
CA GLY A 134 31.31 -34.76 -3.19
C GLY A 134 30.33 -35.90 -3.42
N VAL A 135 29.05 -35.65 -3.13
CA VAL A 135 27.96 -36.57 -3.46
C VAL A 135 26.94 -35.82 -4.32
N CYS A 136 26.45 -36.46 -5.38
CA CYS A 136 25.40 -35.91 -6.22
C CYS A 136 24.09 -35.79 -5.45
N GLN A 137 23.56 -34.58 -5.35
CA GLN A 137 22.27 -34.28 -4.74
C GLN A 137 21.31 -33.71 -5.78
N GLU A 138 20.01 -34.02 -5.66
CA GLU A 138 18.99 -33.47 -6.57
C GLU A 138 18.96 -31.94 -6.49
N CYS A 139 18.81 -31.27 -7.63
CA CYS A 139 18.62 -29.83 -7.68
C CYS A 139 17.43 -29.43 -6.79
N LYS A 140 17.60 -28.35 -6.03
CA LYS A 140 16.51 -27.81 -5.23
C LYS A 140 15.55 -27.05 -6.14
N ASN A 141 14.26 -27.14 -5.82
CA ASN A 141 13.21 -26.41 -6.55
C ASN A 141 13.16 -24.92 -6.17
N ASP A 142 13.85 -24.53 -5.10
CA ASP A 142 13.94 -23.16 -4.61
C ASP A 142 15.42 -22.85 -4.31
N ILE A 143 15.93 -21.77 -4.92
CA ILE A 143 17.32 -21.33 -4.76
C ILE A 143 17.66 -21.02 -3.30
N SER A 144 16.68 -20.62 -2.49
CA SER A 144 16.89 -20.34 -1.07
C SER A 144 17.24 -21.61 -0.28
N GLU A 145 16.73 -22.78 -0.71
CA GLU A 145 17.08 -24.06 -0.10
C GLU A 145 18.56 -24.41 -0.30
N CYS A 146 19.19 -23.96 -1.39
CA CYS A 146 20.64 -24.13 -1.58
C CYS A 146 21.48 -23.40 -0.52
N PHE A 147 20.95 -22.34 0.09
CA PHE A 147 21.65 -21.58 1.14
C PHE A 147 21.30 -22.06 2.55
N THR A 148 20.18 -22.73 2.73
CA THR A 148 19.69 -23.18 4.05
C THR A 148 19.83 -24.68 4.28
N ASP A 149 20.17 -25.47 3.26
CA ASP A 149 20.36 -26.91 3.41
C ASP A 149 21.72 -27.20 4.08
N ASP A 150 21.67 -27.57 5.37
CA ASP A 150 22.82 -27.93 6.19
C ASP A 150 23.66 -29.09 5.62
N THR A 151 23.13 -29.84 4.65
CA THR A 151 23.91 -30.87 3.95
C THR A 151 24.93 -30.25 2.99
N ILE A 152 24.68 -29.05 2.45
CA ILE A 152 25.57 -28.32 1.54
C ILE A 152 26.57 -27.50 2.34
N LYS A 153 27.68 -28.14 2.70
CA LYS A 153 28.66 -27.54 3.61
C LYS A 153 29.67 -26.65 2.91
N SER A 154 29.96 -26.92 1.65
CA SER A 154 30.95 -26.18 0.87
C SER A 154 30.35 -25.02 0.10
N LYS A 155 31.11 -23.94 0.01
CA LYS A 155 30.75 -22.80 -0.84
C LYS A 155 30.60 -23.21 -2.31
N PHE A 156 31.43 -24.16 -2.77
CA PHE A 156 31.36 -24.69 -4.13
C PHE A 156 30.10 -25.54 -4.36
N GLY A 157 29.68 -26.33 -3.37
CA GLY A 157 28.41 -27.05 -3.39
C GLY A 157 27.20 -26.12 -3.44
N VAL A 158 27.25 -24.96 -2.77
CA VAL A 158 26.19 -23.93 -2.85
C VAL A 158 26.17 -23.31 -4.25
N GLU A 159 27.32 -22.99 -4.83
CA GLU A 159 27.42 -22.45 -6.20
C GLU A 159 26.89 -23.45 -7.24
N GLU A 160 27.29 -24.72 -7.14
CA GLU A 160 26.77 -25.82 -7.98
C GLU A 160 25.26 -26.03 -7.79
N CYS A 161 24.75 -25.98 -6.54
CA CYS A 161 23.31 -26.07 -6.25
C CYS A 161 22.52 -24.92 -6.88
N VAL A 162 23.05 -23.69 -6.76
CA VAL A 162 22.46 -22.49 -7.37
C VAL A 162 22.43 -22.64 -8.88
N LEU A 163 23.51 -23.13 -9.50
CA LEU A 163 23.59 -23.34 -10.95
C LEU A 163 22.71 -24.51 -11.43
N CYS A 164 22.39 -25.46 -10.57
CA CYS A 164 21.58 -26.65 -10.85
C CYS A 164 20.19 -26.30 -11.42
N ASP A 165 19.59 -25.19 -10.97
CA ASP A 165 18.27 -24.72 -11.44
C ASP A 165 18.35 -23.48 -12.36
N VAL A 166 19.55 -23.05 -12.75
CA VAL A 166 19.70 -21.91 -13.65
C VAL A 166 19.51 -22.38 -15.09
N ARG A 167 18.25 -22.48 -15.51
CA ARG A 167 17.91 -22.19 -16.92
C ARG A 167 18.09 -20.69 -17.12
N LEU A 168 19.33 -20.27 -17.40
CA LEU A 168 19.66 -18.91 -17.81
C LEU A 168 18.81 -18.54 -19.01
N CYS A 169 17.99 -17.51 -18.82
CA CYS A 169 17.20 -16.88 -19.85
C CYS A 169 18.14 -15.97 -20.66
N TYR A 170 18.63 -16.43 -21.80
CA TYR A 170 19.44 -15.61 -22.71
C TYR A 170 18.57 -15.07 -23.84
N PRO A 171 18.73 -13.80 -24.27
CA PRO A 171 18.32 -13.42 -25.61
C PRO A 171 19.16 -14.24 -26.59
N LEU A 172 18.56 -15.26 -27.20
CA LEU A 172 19.19 -15.97 -28.31
C LEU A 172 19.18 -15.02 -29.49
N HIS A 173 20.26 -14.26 -29.64
CA HIS A 173 20.58 -13.63 -30.91
C HIS A 173 21.16 -14.72 -31.80
N TYR A 174 20.33 -15.29 -32.68
CA TYR A 174 20.83 -16.11 -33.76
C TYR A 174 21.58 -15.20 -34.72
N SER A 175 22.79 -15.63 -35.09
CA SER A 175 23.55 -14.93 -36.10
C SER A 175 23.89 -15.85 -37.25
N ILE A 176 23.67 -15.36 -38.46
CA ILE A 176 24.07 -16.04 -39.69
C ILE A 176 25.31 -15.30 -40.19
N THR A 177 26.41 -16.02 -40.30
CA THR A 177 27.56 -15.54 -41.04
C THR A 177 27.49 -16.15 -42.44
N GLU A 178 27.20 -15.33 -43.46
CA GLU A 178 27.12 -15.78 -44.85
C GLU A 178 28.42 -15.48 -45.59
N GLU A 179 28.89 -16.47 -46.32
CA GLU A 179 30.03 -16.37 -47.21
C GLU A 179 29.56 -16.53 -48.67
N THR A 180 30.12 -15.74 -49.59
CA THR A 180 29.83 -15.89 -51.03
C THR A 180 30.97 -16.67 -51.70
N ASN A 181 30.70 -17.88 -52.17
CA ASN A 181 31.67 -18.68 -52.91
C ASN A 181 31.97 -18.10 -54.30
N ASN A 182 33.09 -18.52 -54.89
CA ASN A 182 33.52 -18.10 -56.24
C ASN A 182 32.50 -18.43 -57.36
N ASP A 183 31.59 -19.37 -57.12
CA ASP A 183 30.50 -19.74 -58.04
C ASP A 183 29.19 -18.97 -57.79
N GLY A 184 29.18 -18.06 -56.82
CA GLY A 184 28.02 -17.26 -56.41
C GLY A 184 27.07 -17.98 -55.45
N SER A 185 27.40 -19.18 -54.96
CA SER A 185 26.63 -19.86 -53.92
C SER A 185 26.94 -19.29 -52.54
N GLU A 186 25.94 -19.21 -51.65
CA GLU A 186 26.12 -18.73 -50.28
C GLU A 186 26.32 -19.92 -49.32
N SER A 187 27.43 -19.94 -48.58
CA SER A 187 27.64 -20.88 -47.46
C SER A 187 27.27 -20.19 -46.15
N ILE A 188 26.48 -20.88 -45.32
CA ILE A 188 26.07 -20.40 -44.00
C ILE A 188 26.98 -21.03 -42.96
N ILE A 189 27.69 -20.18 -42.22
CA ILE A 189 28.44 -20.55 -41.02
C ILE A 189 27.53 -20.29 -39.81
N ALA A 190 27.36 -21.31 -38.96
CA ALA A 190 26.62 -21.16 -37.72
C ALA A 190 27.40 -20.27 -36.74
N SER A 191 26.79 -19.18 -36.27
CA SER A 191 27.41 -18.23 -35.35
C SER A 191 26.48 -17.85 -34.20
N TYR A 192 27.06 -17.50 -33.05
CA TYR A 192 26.33 -17.05 -31.86
C TYR A 192 26.60 -15.56 -31.62
N ALA A 193 25.58 -14.72 -31.45
CA ALA A 193 25.86 -13.32 -31.13
C ALA A 193 26.31 -13.13 -29.67
N MET A 194 27.25 -12.23 -29.47
CA MET A 194 27.79 -11.88 -28.15
C MET A 194 26.78 -11.04 -27.35
N ARG A 195 26.89 -11.07 -26.02
CA ARG A 195 26.03 -10.29 -25.13
C ARG A 195 26.18 -8.78 -25.42
N GLY A 196 25.06 -8.07 -25.62
CA GLY A 196 25.08 -6.64 -25.95
C GLY A 196 25.36 -6.33 -27.42
N SER A 197 25.36 -7.34 -28.29
CA SER A 197 25.40 -7.15 -29.75
C SER A 197 24.10 -6.54 -30.27
N PRO A 198 24.14 -5.46 -31.06
CA PRO A 198 22.93 -4.89 -31.64
C PRO A 198 22.36 -5.82 -32.71
N SER A 199 21.04 -5.82 -32.89
CA SER A 199 20.36 -6.52 -34.00
C SER A 199 20.59 -5.73 -35.29
N LEU A 200 21.68 -6.02 -35.99
CA LEU A 200 22.14 -5.27 -37.14
C LEU A 200 22.75 -6.21 -38.19
N PHE A 201 22.62 -5.81 -39.44
CA PHE A 201 23.27 -6.46 -40.57
C PHE A 201 24.52 -5.67 -40.95
N ALA A 202 25.66 -6.35 -41.04
CA ALA A 202 26.93 -5.80 -41.49
C ALA A 202 27.52 -6.67 -42.59
N SER A 203 28.22 -6.05 -43.54
CA SER A 203 28.96 -6.76 -44.59
C SER A 203 30.22 -5.99 -44.94
N GLY A 204 31.33 -6.71 -45.11
CA GLY A 204 32.64 -6.10 -45.29
C GLY A 204 33.74 -7.10 -45.57
N PRO A 205 34.91 -6.65 -46.06
CA PRO A 205 36.07 -7.53 -46.21
C PRO A 205 36.54 -8.03 -44.84
N LEU A 206 36.90 -9.30 -44.74
CA LEU A 206 37.38 -9.91 -43.51
C LEU A 206 38.85 -9.56 -43.26
N VAL A 207 39.18 -9.03 -42.09
CA VAL A 207 40.55 -8.62 -41.71
C VAL A 207 40.96 -9.32 -40.41
N SER A 208 42.19 -9.85 -40.37
CA SER A 208 42.73 -10.49 -39.16
C SER A 208 43.16 -9.45 -38.16
N CYS A 209 42.46 -9.37 -37.03
CA CYS A 209 42.62 -8.36 -35.99
C CYS A 209 43.00 -8.99 -34.64
N THR A 210 43.71 -10.12 -34.68
CA THR A 210 44.17 -10.84 -33.50
C THR A 210 44.99 -9.96 -32.54
N ASN A 211 45.77 -9.00 -33.05
CA ASN A 211 46.54 -8.07 -32.21
C ASN A 211 45.70 -7.17 -31.30
N LEU A 212 44.41 -6.95 -31.59
CA LEU A 212 43.53 -6.09 -30.77
C LEU A 212 43.33 -6.61 -29.35
N ILE A 213 43.62 -7.90 -29.12
CA ILE A 213 43.58 -8.54 -27.79
C ILE A 213 44.66 -7.98 -26.86
N HIS A 214 45.80 -7.55 -27.40
CA HIS A 214 46.88 -7.00 -26.59
C HIS A 214 46.60 -5.55 -26.17
N ASP A 215 46.91 -5.23 -24.92
CA ASP A 215 46.81 -3.87 -24.39
C ASP A 215 47.78 -2.93 -25.14
N GLY A 216 47.25 -1.82 -25.64
CA GLY A 216 48.02 -0.78 -26.34
C GLY A 216 48.15 -0.96 -27.85
N GLU A 217 47.78 -2.10 -28.42
CA GLU A 217 47.70 -2.29 -29.87
C GLU A 217 46.39 -1.69 -30.43
N THR A 218 46.53 -0.89 -31.48
CA THR A 218 45.43 -0.23 -32.19
C THR A 218 45.44 -0.53 -33.68
N THR A 219 46.07 -1.63 -34.12
CA THR A 219 46.12 -2.01 -35.53
C THR A 219 45.87 -3.50 -35.70
N CYS A 220 45.33 -3.89 -36.87
CA CYS A 220 45.18 -5.30 -37.27
C CYS A 220 46.47 -5.82 -37.95
N ASP A 221 46.60 -7.13 -38.19
CA ASP A 221 47.88 -7.83 -38.51
C ASP A 221 48.69 -7.26 -39.71
N ASN A 222 48.09 -6.39 -40.54
CA ASN A 222 48.74 -5.75 -41.69
C ASN A 222 49.19 -4.29 -41.45
N ASN A 223 49.14 -3.78 -40.21
CA ASN A 223 49.35 -2.36 -39.88
C ASN A 223 48.42 -1.40 -40.65
N GLU A 224 47.25 -1.87 -41.06
CA GLU A 224 46.22 -1.00 -41.63
C GLU A 224 45.59 -0.21 -40.48
N GLU A 225 45.84 1.10 -40.45
CA GLU A 225 45.27 2.04 -39.46
C GLU A 225 43.79 2.36 -39.73
N ASP A 226 43.27 1.98 -40.89
CA ASP A 226 41.89 2.23 -41.31
C ASP A 226 41.30 0.94 -41.89
N ILE A 227 40.36 0.35 -41.15
CA ILE A 227 39.60 -0.84 -41.57
C ILE A 227 38.13 -0.47 -41.79
N THR A 228 37.85 0.77 -42.22
CA THR A 228 36.49 1.28 -42.42
C THR A 228 35.65 0.32 -43.26
N GLY A 229 34.59 -0.22 -42.65
CA GLY A 229 33.66 -1.14 -43.29
C GLY A 229 34.09 -2.60 -43.29
N SER A 230 35.23 -2.96 -42.69
CA SER A 230 35.74 -4.34 -42.61
C SER A 230 35.16 -5.13 -41.45
N ILE A 231 35.20 -6.46 -41.51
CA ILE A 231 34.81 -7.36 -40.42
C ILE A 231 36.07 -7.84 -39.71
N CYS A 232 36.19 -7.53 -38.42
CA CYS A 232 37.34 -7.91 -37.60
C CYS A 232 37.24 -9.39 -37.20
N LEU A 233 38.14 -10.23 -37.72
CA LEU A 233 38.30 -11.61 -37.26
C LEU A 233 39.33 -11.64 -36.12
N VAL A 234 38.93 -12.08 -34.94
CA VAL A 234 39.75 -12.06 -33.73
C VAL A 234 39.91 -13.46 -33.17
N ASP A 235 41.17 -13.89 -33.06
CA ASP A 235 41.59 -15.17 -32.48
C ASP A 235 41.78 -15.03 -30.97
N ASP A 236 40.79 -15.37 -30.15
CA ASP A 236 40.85 -15.19 -28.69
C ASP A 236 41.63 -16.31 -27.98
N PHE A 237 42.95 -16.29 -28.14
CA PHE A 237 43.84 -17.28 -27.51
C PHE A 237 44.13 -16.98 -26.02
N THR A 238 43.76 -15.81 -25.48
CA THR A 238 44.17 -15.43 -24.11
C THR A 238 43.21 -15.88 -23.01
N LYS A 239 42.01 -16.35 -23.37
CA LYS A 239 40.95 -16.82 -22.45
C LYS A 239 40.50 -15.80 -21.38
N ASN A 240 41.01 -14.57 -21.41
CA ASN A 240 40.77 -13.52 -20.41
C ASN A 240 40.51 -12.14 -21.05
N THR A 241 40.25 -12.10 -22.36
CA THR A 241 40.11 -10.81 -23.06
C THR A 241 38.78 -10.14 -22.71
N TYR A 242 38.84 -8.87 -22.34
CA TYR A 242 37.64 -8.05 -22.16
C TYR A 242 37.01 -7.78 -23.54
N TYR A 243 36.04 -8.60 -23.95
CA TYR A 243 35.43 -8.54 -25.29
C TYR A 243 34.93 -7.14 -25.66
N VAL A 244 34.36 -6.40 -24.69
CA VAL A 244 33.91 -5.01 -24.88
C VAL A 244 35.05 -4.12 -25.37
N GLY A 245 36.27 -4.32 -24.83
CA GLY A 245 37.45 -3.59 -25.23
C GLY A 245 37.86 -3.90 -26.68
N VAL A 246 37.80 -5.17 -27.09
CA VAL A 246 38.13 -5.57 -28.47
C VAL A 246 37.08 -5.04 -29.46
N VAL A 247 35.79 -5.13 -29.11
CA VAL A 247 34.70 -4.62 -29.95
C VAL A 247 34.81 -3.10 -30.10
N GLN A 248 35.11 -2.38 -29.02
CA GLN A 248 35.33 -0.93 -29.07
C GLN A 248 36.55 -0.59 -29.94
N LYS A 249 37.68 -1.28 -29.78
CA LYS A 249 38.87 -1.06 -30.62
C LYS A 249 38.57 -1.31 -32.10
N CYS A 250 37.87 -2.39 -32.44
CA CYS A 250 37.47 -2.65 -33.83
C CYS A 250 36.55 -1.55 -34.37
N THR A 251 35.58 -1.10 -33.54
CA THR A 251 34.68 0.02 -33.89
C THR A 251 35.45 1.31 -34.14
N ASP A 252 36.42 1.63 -33.26
CA ASP A 252 37.22 2.85 -33.34
C ASP A 252 38.11 2.89 -34.60
N LEU A 253 38.48 1.72 -35.13
CA LEU A 253 39.20 1.59 -36.40
C LEU A 253 38.27 1.57 -37.63
N GLY A 254 36.97 1.76 -37.43
CA GLY A 254 35.96 1.80 -38.49
C GLY A 254 35.38 0.44 -38.87
N GLY A 255 35.65 -0.62 -38.10
CA GLY A 255 35.11 -1.96 -38.35
C GLY A 255 33.58 -2.00 -38.30
N ALA A 256 32.99 -2.81 -39.17
CA ALA A 256 31.54 -2.96 -39.31
C ALA A 256 30.95 -4.10 -38.47
N ALA A 257 31.74 -5.12 -38.12
CA ALA A 257 31.37 -6.22 -37.23
C ALA A 257 32.61 -6.92 -36.67
N VAL A 258 32.44 -7.73 -35.61
CA VAL A 258 33.49 -8.56 -35.02
C VAL A 258 33.09 -10.03 -35.02
N ILE A 259 33.99 -10.90 -35.49
CA ILE A 259 33.87 -12.35 -35.40
C ILE A 259 34.98 -12.87 -34.47
N PHE A 260 34.60 -13.46 -33.35
CA PHE A 260 35.50 -14.13 -32.43
C PHE A 260 35.59 -15.62 -32.74
N TYR A 261 36.80 -16.17 -32.69
CA TYR A 261 37.04 -17.61 -32.72
C TYR A 261 38.24 -17.95 -31.83
N GLY A 262 38.32 -19.17 -31.31
CA GLY A 262 39.41 -19.58 -30.43
C GLY A 262 39.33 -21.07 -30.11
N ASP A 263 40.47 -21.69 -29.81
CA ASP A 263 40.58 -23.13 -29.53
C ASP A 263 39.96 -23.44 -28.16
N TYR A 264 38.65 -23.66 -28.17
CA TYR A 264 37.94 -24.26 -27.06
C TYR A 264 38.07 -25.78 -27.16
N SER A 265 39.27 -26.32 -27.03
CA SER A 265 39.42 -27.74 -26.73
C SER A 265 38.70 -28.03 -25.40
N PRO A 266 37.69 -28.91 -25.37
CA PRO A 266 37.02 -29.32 -24.13
C PRO A 266 37.92 -30.18 -23.22
N ILE A 267 39.19 -30.40 -23.60
CA ILE A 267 40.13 -31.22 -22.84
C ILE A 267 40.94 -30.31 -21.91
N LYS A 268 40.39 -30.17 -20.69
CA LYS A 268 40.87 -29.43 -19.50
C LYS A 268 40.58 -27.91 -19.48
N PRO A 269 39.36 -27.52 -19.10
CA PRO A 269 39.12 -26.21 -18.52
C PRO A 269 39.59 -26.20 -17.05
N ASN A 270 40.38 -25.18 -16.68
CA ASN A 270 40.15 -24.60 -15.36
C ASN A 270 38.74 -23.99 -15.45
N ASN A 271 37.82 -24.47 -14.60
CA ASN A 271 36.40 -24.07 -14.56
C ASN A 271 36.20 -22.60 -14.18
N GLU A 272 36.58 -21.68 -15.05
CA GLU A 272 35.99 -20.34 -15.07
C GLU A 272 35.26 -20.16 -16.40
N PRO A 273 33.94 -20.44 -16.47
CA PRO A 273 33.12 -19.84 -17.52
C PRO A 273 33.31 -18.33 -17.41
N TRP A 274 33.66 -17.68 -18.52
CA TRP A 274 33.89 -16.24 -18.68
C TRP A 274 33.53 -15.42 -17.42
N LYS A 275 34.51 -15.17 -16.52
CA LYS A 275 34.42 -14.06 -15.56
C LYS A 275 34.58 -12.72 -16.29
N ALA A 276 33.81 -12.52 -17.36
CA ALA A 276 33.56 -11.20 -17.86
C ALA A 276 32.87 -10.45 -16.72
N SER A 277 33.59 -9.52 -16.10
CA SER A 277 32.97 -8.42 -15.40
C SER A 277 31.86 -7.90 -16.32
N LEU A 278 30.62 -8.00 -15.83
CA LEU A 278 29.39 -7.63 -16.51
C LEU A 278 29.34 -6.11 -16.71
N SER A 279 30.22 -5.58 -17.55
CA SER A 279 30.04 -4.24 -18.11
C SER A 279 28.89 -4.32 -19.11
N PHE A 280 27.75 -3.75 -18.72
CA PHE A 280 26.55 -3.60 -19.53
C PHE A 280 26.69 -2.54 -20.63
N GLN A 281 27.89 -2.32 -21.17
CA GLN A 281 28.02 -1.35 -22.26
C GLN A 281 27.51 -1.98 -23.57
N PRO A 282 26.43 -1.44 -24.17
CA PRO A 282 25.94 -1.91 -25.45
C PRO A 282 27.01 -1.69 -26.52
N SER A 283 27.31 -2.71 -27.32
CA SER A 283 28.17 -2.55 -28.49
C SER A 283 27.41 -1.86 -29.62
N THR A 284 28.12 -1.09 -30.45
CA THR A 284 27.53 -0.35 -31.58
C THR A 284 27.54 -1.13 -32.89
N ILE A 285 28.28 -2.24 -32.96
CA ILE A 285 28.44 -3.10 -34.14
C ILE A 285 28.11 -4.56 -33.82
N PRO A 286 27.59 -5.34 -34.79
CA PRO A 286 27.41 -6.77 -34.65
C PRO A 286 28.69 -7.47 -34.19
N SER A 287 28.54 -8.41 -33.27
CA SER A 287 29.62 -9.12 -32.62
C SER A 287 29.18 -10.55 -32.39
N VAL A 288 29.88 -11.50 -33.01
CA VAL A 288 29.49 -12.91 -33.04
C VAL A 288 30.68 -13.80 -32.72
N SER A 289 30.43 -15.04 -32.28
CA SER A 289 31.42 -16.09 -32.14
C SER A 289 31.11 -17.24 -33.10
N VAL A 290 32.17 -17.82 -33.68
CA VAL A 290 32.14 -19.00 -34.56
C VAL A 290 32.99 -20.12 -33.98
N SER A 291 32.84 -21.34 -34.50
CA SER A 291 33.67 -22.47 -34.07
C SER A 291 35.16 -22.23 -34.38
N PHE A 292 36.06 -22.91 -33.67
CA PHE A 292 37.50 -22.79 -33.91
C PHE A 292 37.88 -23.19 -35.34
N ASP A 293 37.27 -24.26 -35.86
CA ASP A 293 37.53 -24.77 -37.20
C ASP A 293 37.05 -23.79 -38.26
N ASP A 294 35.84 -23.25 -38.10
CA ASP A 294 35.28 -22.24 -39.01
C ASP A 294 36.11 -20.94 -38.96
N GLY A 295 36.47 -20.48 -37.78
CA GLY A 295 37.31 -19.30 -37.61
C GLY A 295 38.71 -19.47 -38.20
N THR A 296 39.30 -20.66 -38.06
CA THR A 296 40.59 -20.99 -38.68
C THR A 296 40.46 -21.08 -40.20
N GLN A 297 39.37 -21.64 -40.72
CA GLN A 297 39.08 -21.68 -42.15
C GLN A 297 38.90 -20.27 -42.72
N LEU A 298 38.16 -19.41 -42.01
CA LEU A 298 37.99 -17.99 -42.33
C LEU A 298 39.35 -17.27 -42.35
N LYS A 299 40.20 -17.49 -41.34
CA LYS A 299 41.54 -16.89 -41.27
C LYS A 299 42.45 -17.34 -42.42
N GLN A 300 42.43 -18.62 -42.77
CA GLN A 300 43.35 -19.17 -43.77
C GLN A 300 42.92 -18.87 -45.20
N ASN A 301 41.61 -18.87 -45.46
CA ASN A 301 41.10 -18.89 -46.83
C ASN A 301 40.29 -17.64 -47.20
N LYS A 302 39.89 -16.81 -46.24
CA LYS A 302 38.87 -15.77 -46.45
C LYS A 302 39.27 -14.36 -46.05
N ILE A 303 40.51 -14.14 -45.64
CA ILE A 303 41.04 -12.79 -45.41
C ILE A 303 41.00 -11.99 -46.72
N GLY A 304 40.35 -10.83 -46.68
CA GLY A 304 40.09 -9.95 -47.81
C GLY A 304 38.81 -10.26 -48.60
N GLU A 305 38.13 -11.38 -48.35
CA GLU A 305 36.81 -11.66 -48.96
C GLU A 305 35.68 -10.98 -48.19
N ILE A 306 34.56 -10.70 -48.88
CA ILE A 306 33.38 -10.07 -48.28
C ILE A 306 32.60 -11.12 -47.49
N ILE A 307 32.47 -10.90 -46.18
CA ILE A 307 31.64 -11.69 -45.28
C ILE A 307 30.42 -10.85 -44.89
N LYS A 308 29.28 -11.50 -44.64
CA LYS A 308 28.10 -10.86 -44.05
C LYS A 308 27.87 -11.41 -42.66
N VAL A 309 27.64 -10.53 -41.68
CA VAL A 309 27.27 -10.88 -40.32
C VAL A 309 25.90 -10.30 -40.06
N ASN A 310 24.92 -11.17 -39.85
CA ASN A 310 23.55 -10.79 -39.55
C ASN A 310 23.19 -11.23 -38.14
N THR A 311 23.03 -10.29 -37.22
CA THR A 311 22.50 -10.56 -35.88
C THR A 311 21.02 -10.23 -35.87
N THR A 312 20.17 -11.23 -35.72
CA THR A 312 18.71 -11.03 -35.64
C THR A 312 18.19 -11.35 -34.26
N ASP A 313 17.31 -10.50 -33.76
CA ASP A 313 16.50 -10.77 -32.58
C ASP A 313 15.46 -11.84 -32.91
N VAL A 314 15.51 -12.98 -32.22
CA VAL A 314 14.64 -14.14 -32.50
C VAL A 314 13.33 -14.09 -31.67
N GLY A 315 13.09 -12.98 -30.97
CA GLY A 315 11.81 -12.68 -30.29
C GLY A 315 11.79 -13.00 -28.79
N ASP A 316 10.84 -12.36 -28.10
CA ASP A 316 10.67 -12.37 -26.63
C ASP A 316 10.26 -13.74 -26.07
N GLY A 317 11.24 -14.63 -25.89
CA GLY A 317 11.08 -15.92 -25.24
C GLY A 317 11.67 -15.95 -23.83
N CYS A 318 11.32 -15.03 -22.93
CA CYS A 318 11.72 -15.13 -21.52
C CYS A 318 10.63 -14.69 -20.54
N TYR A 319 10.12 -15.62 -19.74
CA TYR A 319 9.30 -15.30 -18.58
C TYR A 319 9.60 -16.24 -17.40
N LYS A 320 10.41 -15.75 -16.45
CA LYS A 320 10.00 -15.53 -15.05
C LYS A 320 11.09 -14.76 -14.29
N GLY A 321 10.66 -13.72 -13.58
CA GLY A 321 11.52 -12.78 -12.84
C GLY A 321 12.06 -11.67 -13.73
N GLN A 322 11.26 -10.64 -14.03
CA GLN A 322 11.80 -9.45 -14.68
C GLN A 322 12.55 -8.63 -13.64
N PHE A 323 13.83 -8.40 -13.91
CA PHE A 323 14.61 -7.38 -13.23
C PHE A 323 14.00 -6.00 -13.53
N CYS A 324 14.00 -5.12 -12.55
CA CYS A 324 13.54 -3.74 -12.70
C CYS A 324 14.50 -2.79 -11.99
N SER A 325 14.55 -1.56 -12.49
CA SER A 325 15.32 -0.46 -11.91
C SER A 325 14.60 0.85 -12.17
N ASP A 326 15.15 1.97 -11.68
CA ASP A 326 14.59 3.30 -11.93
C ASP A 326 14.49 3.62 -13.44
N ASP A 327 15.39 3.05 -14.25
CA ASP A 327 15.41 3.20 -15.71
C ASP A 327 14.58 2.12 -16.44
N ILE A 328 14.32 0.99 -15.79
CA ILE A 328 13.66 -0.17 -16.40
C ILE A 328 12.40 -0.51 -15.61
N PRO A 329 11.23 0.04 -16.00
CA PRO A 329 9.98 -0.30 -15.33
C PRO A 329 9.58 -1.75 -15.62
N CYS A 330 8.78 -2.32 -14.73
CA CYS A 330 8.23 -3.66 -14.93
C CYS A 330 7.40 -3.74 -16.21
N VAL A 331 7.80 -4.61 -17.13
CA VAL A 331 7.11 -4.76 -18.42
C VAL A 331 5.72 -5.36 -18.17
N GLY A 332 4.69 -4.66 -18.64
CA GLY A 332 3.30 -4.99 -18.33
C GLY A 332 2.73 -4.28 -17.11
N THR A 333 3.22 -3.07 -16.77
CA THR A 333 2.66 -2.19 -15.71
C THR A 333 1.14 -1.94 -15.82
N SER A 334 0.52 -2.11 -16.99
CA SER A 334 -0.95 -2.13 -17.11
C SER A 334 -1.63 -3.34 -16.45
N GLY A 335 -0.87 -4.36 -16.07
CA GLY A 335 -1.32 -5.61 -15.46
C GLY A 335 -0.99 -5.76 -13.97
N GLY A 336 -0.68 -4.66 -13.26
CA GLY A 336 -0.50 -4.68 -11.81
C GLY A 336 0.77 -5.39 -11.35
N LYS A 337 1.94 -4.96 -11.81
CA LYS A 337 3.24 -5.39 -11.28
C LYS A 337 4.07 -4.19 -10.84
N TYR A 338 4.71 -4.26 -9.68
CA TYR A 338 5.57 -3.22 -9.13
C TYR A 338 7.02 -3.69 -8.96
N CYS A 339 7.95 -2.76 -8.79
CA CYS A 339 9.36 -3.09 -8.60
C CYS A 339 9.70 -3.25 -7.11
N ASP A 340 10.19 -4.42 -6.72
CA ASP A 340 10.64 -4.75 -5.37
C ASP A 340 12.17 -4.61 -5.27
N TYR A 341 12.63 -3.42 -4.87
CA TYR A 341 14.04 -3.03 -4.74
C TYR A 341 14.73 -3.70 -3.53
N LYS A 342 14.99 -5.01 -3.62
CA LYS A 342 15.63 -5.82 -2.56
C LYS A 342 17.14 -6.03 -2.74
N TRP A 343 17.70 -5.80 -3.93
CA TRP A 343 19.06 -6.27 -4.27
C TRP A 343 20.13 -5.17 -4.26
N ALA A 344 19.78 -3.95 -4.68
CA ALA A 344 20.61 -2.76 -4.56
C ALA A 344 19.72 -1.51 -4.45
N ASP A 345 20.30 -0.34 -4.15
CA ASP A 345 19.56 0.92 -3.98
C ASP A 345 18.70 1.30 -5.21
N ASP A 346 19.06 0.80 -6.40
CA ASP A 346 18.41 1.12 -7.67
C ASP A 346 17.88 -0.12 -8.43
N ASP A 347 18.08 -1.33 -7.91
CA ASP A 347 17.77 -2.58 -8.62
C ASP A 347 16.85 -3.52 -7.82
N GLY A 348 15.86 -4.08 -8.50
CA GLY A 348 14.82 -4.92 -7.92
C GLY A 348 14.24 -5.97 -8.86
N TRP A 349 13.19 -6.63 -8.39
CA TRP A 349 12.45 -7.63 -9.15
C TRP A 349 10.98 -7.25 -9.26
N CYS A 350 10.39 -7.49 -10.42
CA CYS A 350 8.98 -7.25 -10.65
C CYS A 350 8.12 -8.25 -9.89
N GLN A 351 7.34 -7.74 -8.93
CA GLN A 351 6.35 -8.50 -8.18
C GLN A 351 4.95 -8.16 -8.68
N THR A 352 4.03 -9.12 -8.63
CA THR A 352 2.61 -8.85 -8.86
C THR A 352 2.04 -8.05 -7.70
N CYS A 353 1.09 -7.18 -7.99
CA CYS A 353 0.33 -6.48 -6.98
C CYS A 353 -0.29 -7.51 -6.04
N PRO A 354 -0.19 -7.30 -4.73
CA PRO A 354 -0.69 -8.25 -3.78
C PRO A 354 -2.22 -8.33 -3.86
N GLU A 355 -2.73 -9.55 -3.79
CA GLU A 355 -4.15 -9.88 -3.82
C GLU A 355 -4.56 -10.48 -2.46
N ASN A 356 -5.81 -10.31 -2.06
CA ASN A 356 -6.37 -11.01 -0.90
C ASN A 356 -6.69 -12.48 -1.23
N GLU A 357 -7.21 -13.24 -0.27
CA GLU A 357 -7.61 -14.65 -0.48
C GLU A 357 -8.66 -14.82 -1.60
N ASP A 358 -9.43 -13.78 -1.90
CA ASP A 358 -10.46 -13.78 -2.95
C ASP A 358 -9.91 -13.41 -4.35
N GLY A 359 -8.61 -13.05 -4.46
CA GLY A 359 -7.99 -12.59 -5.70
C GLY A 359 -8.25 -11.12 -6.03
N ASP A 360 -8.84 -10.35 -5.10
CA ASP A 360 -9.04 -8.91 -5.26
C ASP A 360 -7.77 -8.14 -4.84
N PRO A 361 -7.44 -7.02 -5.50
CA PRO A 361 -6.28 -6.20 -5.13
C PRO A 361 -6.29 -5.78 -3.66
N TYR A 362 -5.21 -6.07 -2.94
CA TYR A 362 -5.06 -5.76 -1.52
C TYR A 362 -3.89 -4.79 -1.27
N PRO A 363 -4.05 -3.50 -1.65
CA PRO A 363 -2.97 -2.52 -1.64
C PRO A 363 -2.38 -2.25 -0.25
N LEU A 364 -3.09 -2.61 0.83
CA LEU A 364 -2.60 -2.43 2.20
C LEU A 364 -1.26 -3.16 2.45
N SER A 365 -1.08 -4.31 1.79
CA SER A 365 0.13 -5.11 1.91
C SER A 365 1.35 -4.50 1.20
N CYS A 366 1.17 -3.51 0.32
CA CYS A 366 2.28 -2.68 -0.17
C CYS A 366 2.93 -1.87 0.96
N PHE A 367 2.16 -1.50 1.99
CA PHE A 367 2.63 -0.69 3.11
C PHE A 367 2.99 -1.55 4.32
N PHE A 368 2.24 -2.62 4.55
CA PHE A 368 2.40 -3.51 5.70
C PHE A 368 2.44 -4.96 5.22
N PRO A 369 3.62 -5.54 4.98
CA PRO A 369 3.71 -6.96 4.63
C PRO A 369 3.07 -7.78 5.75
N MET A 370 2.06 -8.57 5.38
CA MET A 370 1.24 -9.34 6.33
C MET A 370 1.92 -10.65 6.77
N ASP A 371 2.95 -11.09 6.05
CA ASP A 371 3.74 -12.24 6.45
C ASP A 371 4.46 -11.97 7.76
N ASP A 372 4.47 -12.95 8.65
CA ASP A 372 5.19 -12.90 9.93
C ASP A 372 6.73 -12.84 9.75
N ASP A 373 7.23 -12.73 8.52
CA ASP A 373 8.66 -12.56 8.23
C ASP A 373 9.14 -11.15 8.61
N TRP A 374 9.56 -11.03 9.88
CA TRP A 374 10.18 -9.83 10.47
C TRP A 374 11.39 -9.27 9.70
N GLY A 375 11.89 -9.93 8.65
CA GLY A 375 13.02 -9.46 7.83
C GLY A 375 12.64 -8.75 6.52
N LYS A 376 11.46 -8.98 5.96
CA LYS A 376 11.12 -8.56 4.57
C LYS A 376 10.35 -7.24 4.52
N ILE A 377 10.91 -6.14 5.01
CA ILE A 377 10.32 -4.83 4.72
C ILE A 377 11.02 -4.19 3.53
N THR A 378 10.20 -3.92 2.52
CA THR A 378 10.48 -3.13 1.34
C THR A 378 11.03 -1.76 1.73
N GLY A 379 12.17 -1.37 1.15
CA GLY A 379 12.67 0.00 1.27
C GLY A 379 11.67 1.01 0.71
N GLN A 380 11.90 2.30 0.99
CA GLN A 380 11.01 3.39 0.57
C GLN A 380 10.62 3.32 -0.91
N LYS A 381 11.59 3.13 -1.81
CA LYS A 381 11.35 3.04 -3.26
C LYS A 381 10.38 1.91 -3.64
N ALA A 382 10.46 0.76 -2.96
CA ALA A 382 9.58 -0.36 -3.22
C ALA A 382 8.14 -0.09 -2.73
N VAL A 383 7.98 0.57 -1.58
CA VAL A 383 6.66 1.03 -1.09
C VAL A 383 6.04 2.03 -2.08
N GLU A 384 6.81 3.01 -2.54
CA GLU A 384 6.37 4.02 -3.51
C GLU A 384 5.98 3.37 -4.84
N SER A 385 6.82 2.48 -5.38
CA SER A 385 6.56 1.74 -6.62
C SER A 385 5.28 0.89 -6.52
N CYS A 386 5.10 0.17 -5.40
CA CYS A 386 3.91 -0.64 -5.14
C CYS A 386 2.65 0.22 -5.03
N ALA A 387 2.68 1.29 -4.23
CA ALA A 387 1.54 2.18 -4.03
C ALA A 387 1.10 2.87 -5.33
N LEU A 388 2.05 3.33 -6.14
CA LEU A 388 1.78 3.97 -7.43
C LEU A 388 1.19 2.99 -8.44
N THR A 389 1.77 1.78 -8.55
CA THR A 389 1.38 0.84 -9.60
C THR A 389 0.10 0.08 -9.28
N CYS A 390 -0.09 -0.30 -8.01
CA CYS A 390 -1.24 -1.08 -7.57
C CYS A 390 -2.48 -0.21 -7.30
N GLY A 391 -2.45 1.08 -7.68
CA GLY A 391 -3.57 2.01 -7.50
C GLY A 391 -3.96 2.24 -6.03
N GLY A 392 -3.08 1.84 -5.12
CA GLY A 392 -3.33 1.76 -3.69
C GLY A 392 -3.09 3.08 -2.99
N ALA A 393 -3.94 4.09 -3.20
CA ALA A 393 -4.07 5.10 -2.17
C ALA A 393 -4.61 4.40 -0.91
N LEU A 394 -3.98 4.61 0.26
CA LEU A 394 -4.57 4.23 1.54
C LEU A 394 -5.85 5.04 1.73
N SER A 395 -6.96 4.53 1.21
CA SER A 395 -8.26 5.08 1.50
C SER A 395 -8.63 4.61 2.89
N PHE A 396 -9.03 5.55 3.74
CA PHE A 396 -9.53 5.28 5.08
C PHE A 396 -11.05 5.47 5.10
N PRO A 397 -11.84 4.60 4.46
CA PRO A 397 -13.26 4.84 4.19
C PRO A 397 -14.07 5.08 5.47
N ASP A 398 -13.67 4.48 6.59
CA ASP A 398 -14.42 4.51 7.86
C ASP A 398 -13.77 5.39 8.95
N CYS A 399 -12.68 6.07 8.63
CA CYS A 399 -11.97 6.88 9.60
C CYS A 399 -12.51 8.32 9.65
N LYS A 400 -13.25 8.66 10.71
CA LYS A 400 -13.71 10.04 10.96
C LYS A 400 -12.58 11.06 10.92
N PHE A 401 -11.40 10.64 11.36
CA PHE A 401 -10.25 11.48 11.60
C PHE A 401 -9.38 11.68 10.35
N CYS A 402 -9.68 10.94 9.29
CA CYS A 402 -8.87 10.88 8.09
C CYS A 402 -9.43 11.84 7.03
N PRO A 403 -8.64 12.81 6.54
CA PRO A 403 -9.02 13.58 5.37
C PRO A 403 -9.29 12.66 4.16
N LYS A 404 -10.31 12.99 3.37
CA LYS A 404 -10.68 12.25 2.14
C LYS A 404 -9.58 12.25 1.07
N ASP A 405 -8.67 13.22 1.16
CA ASP A 405 -7.61 13.46 0.17
C ASP A 405 -6.23 13.06 0.70
N ILE A 406 -6.14 12.05 1.58
CA ILE A 406 -4.86 11.39 1.81
C ILE A 406 -4.58 10.53 0.57
N SER A 407 -4.13 11.14 -0.52
CA SER A 407 -3.34 10.44 -1.52
C SER A 407 -2.06 9.93 -0.83
N GLY A 408 -1.46 8.85 -1.34
CA GLY A 408 -0.31 8.17 -0.73
C GLY A 408 0.71 9.14 -0.13
N PHE A 409 1.29 8.75 1.01
CA PHE A 409 2.15 9.58 1.86
C PHE A 409 2.99 10.60 1.06
N ASP A 410 3.14 11.82 1.57
CA ASP A 410 4.18 12.74 1.10
C ASP A 410 5.54 12.10 1.44
N PHE A 411 5.98 11.18 0.59
CA PHE A 411 7.26 10.50 0.68
C PHE A 411 8.37 11.43 0.17
N GLY A 412 9.58 11.23 0.68
CA GLY A 412 10.74 12.03 0.34
C GLY A 412 10.96 13.16 1.33
N ILE A 413 12.05 13.05 2.09
CA ILE A 413 12.53 14.11 2.96
C ILE A 413 13.99 14.33 2.60
N ASP A 414 14.37 15.58 2.36
CA ASP A 414 15.76 15.92 2.02
C ASP A 414 16.71 15.79 3.24
N SER A 415 16.18 15.57 4.46
CA SER A 415 16.96 15.44 5.69
C SER A 415 16.29 14.59 6.79
N ASP A 416 17.10 13.87 7.56
CA ASP A 416 16.66 13.03 8.69
C ASP A 416 15.91 13.82 9.78
N GLU A 417 16.20 15.11 9.94
CA GLU A 417 15.57 15.98 10.96
C GLU A 417 14.06 16.18 10.72
N GLY A 418 13.58 15.90 9.51
CA GLY A 418 12.17 15.96 9.16
C GLY A 418 11.43 14.63 9.25
N LYS A 419 12.07 13.52 9.65
CA LYS A 419 11.46 12.19 9.61
C LYS A 419 10.38 11.98 10.67
N CYS A 420 9.24 11.46 10.24
CA CYS A 420 8.17 11.07 11.12
C CYS A 420 8.60 9.90 12.00
N ASP A 421 8.71 10.13 13.30
CA ASP A 421 8.89 9.06 14.27
C ASP A 421 7.53 8.66 14.86
N PHE A 422 7.07 7.44 14.56
CA PHE A 422 5.83 6.92 15.13
C PHE A 422 5.92 6.81 16.66
N CYS A 423 7.07 6.35 17.17
CA CYS A 423 7.34 6.15 18.58
C CYS A 423 8.75 6.65 18.91
N PRO A 424 8.90 7.90 19.40
CA PRO A 424 10.18 8.61 19.58
C PRO A 424 11.29 7.87 20.34
N ALA A 425 10.94 6.89 21.20
CA ALA A 425 11.91 6.10 21.95
C ALA A 425 12.07 4.66 21.41
N ASN A 426 11.49 4.36 20.23
CA ASN A 426 11.37 3.02 19.64
C ASN A 426 10.79 1.98 20.62
N ASP A 427 9.95 2.42 21.57
CA ASP A 427 9.43 1.63 22.67
C ASP A 427 7.94 1.29 22.45
N VAL A 428 7.66 0.56 21.37
CA VAL A 428 6.33 -0.02 21.18
C VAL A 428 6.08 -1.04 22.29
N GLN A 429 5.35 -0.65 23.33
CA GLN A 429 5.05 -1.52 24.47
C GLN A 429 4.15 -2.68 24.08
N TYR A 430 3.32 -2.48 23.04
CA TYR A 430 2.32 -3.45 22.63
C TYR A 430 2.40 -3.75 21.13
N PRO A 431 3.45 -4.45 20.67
CA PRO A 431 3.74 -4.63 19.24
C PRO A 431 2.64 -5.38 18.49
N ASN A 432 2.00 -6.36 19.11
CA ASN A 432 1.03 -7.25 18.46
C ASN A 432 -0.40 -6.69 18.41
N ARG A 433 -0.62 -5.46 18.88
CA ARG A 433 -1.96 -4.85 18.88
C ARG A 433 -2.33 -4.35 17.50
N GLU A 434 -3.58 -4.53 17.12
CA GLU A 434 -4.08 -3.96 15.88
C GLU A 434 -4.16 -2.43 15.96
N PHE A 435 -3.77 -1.78 14.88
CA PHE A 435 -3.75 -0.34 14.72
C PHE A 435 -4.93 0.06 13.81
N PRO A 436 -6.05 0.50 14.39
CA PRO A 436 -7.34 0.59 13.69
C PRO A 436 -7.36 1.64 12.57
N LEU A 437 -6.33 2.50 12.48
CA LEU A 437 -6.24 3.48 11.41
C LEU A 437 -6.10 2.82 10.04
N PHE A 438 -5.37 1.71 9.94
CA PHE A 438 -5.01 1.10 8.65
C PHE A 438 -5.92 -0.08 8.26
N GLY A 439 -7.01 -0.31 8.99
CA GLY A 439 -7.88 -1.46 8.81
C GLY A 439 -7.51 -2.64 9.71
N ASP A 440 -8.27 -3.73 9.57
CA ASP A 440 -8.10 -4.93 10.38
C ASP A 440 -6.78 -5.64 10.05
N GLY A 441 -6.15 -6.26 11.05
CA GLY A 441 -4.94 -7.07 10.89
C GLY A 441 -3.60 -6.32 10.88
N VAL A 442 -3.57 -4.98 10.75
CA VAL A 442 -2.33 -4.21 10.81
C VAL A 442 -1.88 -4.04 12.26
N LYS A 443 -0.74 -4.63 12.64
CA LYS A 443 -0.19 -4.61 13.99
C LYS A 443 0.69 -3.37 14.23
N CYS A 444 0.77 -2.92 15.48
CA CYS A 444 1.59 -1.80 15.92
C CYS A 444 3.07 -1.91 15.51
N TRP A 445 3.65 -3.12 15.55
CA TRP A 445 5.03 -3.32 15.10
C TRP A 445 5.21 -3.10 13.59
N GLN A 446 4.21 -3.47 12.77
CA GLN A 446 4.25 -3.22 11.31
C GLN A 446 4.23 -1.72 11.05
N VAL A 447 3.39 -0.97 11.77
CA VAL A 447 3.35 0.49 11.68
C VAL A 447 4.69 1.11 12.09
N GLN A 448 5.26 0.71 13.23
CA GLN A 448 6.59 1.21 13.65
C GLN A 448 7.66 0.93 12.60
N LYS A 449 7.68 -0.29 12.07
CA LYS A 449 8.70 -0.72 11.12
C LYS A 449 8.53 -0.01 9.77
N PHE A 450 7.30 0.25 9.34
CA PHE A 450 6.99 1.10 8.19
C PHE A 450 7.58 2.52 8.35
N PHE A 451 7.25 3.22 9.44
CA PHE A 451 7.76 4.59 9.68
C PHE A 451 9.27 4.63 9.94
N LYS A 452 9.88 3.54 10.41
CA LYS A 452 11.33 3.42 10.54
C LYS A 452 12.02 3.30 9.18
N ASN A 453 11.44 2.54 8.25
CA ASN A 453 12.06 2.21 6.96
C ASN A 453 11.66 3.16 5.83
N THR A 454 10.65 4.00 6.07
CA THR A 454 10.10 4.92 5.07
C THR A 454 10.27 6.36 5.54
N ASP A 455 10.85 7.22 4.71
CA ASP A 455 11.01 8.64 5.04
C ASP A 455 9.69 9.38 4.77
N VAL A 456 8.81 9.35 5.77
CA VAL A 456 7.56 10.12 5.80
C VAL A 456 7.81 11.44 6.51
N ASN A 457 7.48 12.56 5.87
CA ASN A 457 7.65 13.88 6.46
C ASN A 457 6.88 14.02 7.80
N ALA A 458 7.52 14.52 8.86
CA ALA A 458 6.94 14.72 10.18
C ALA A 458 5.76 15.72 10.16
N ASP A 459 5.77 16.66 9.21
CA ASP A 459 4.67 17.59 8.98
C ASP A 459 3.54 17.01 8.12
N ALA A 460 3.74 15.84 7.51
CA ALA A 460 2.69 15.16 6.78
C ALA A 460 1.50 14.87 7.70
N LYS A 461 0.28 15.05 7.18
CA LYS A 461 -0.96 14.81 7.94
C LYS A 461 -1.02 13.37 8.48
N ASN A 462 -0.50 12.40 7.72
CA ASN A 462 -0.46 11.00 8.09
C ASN A 462 0.44 10.77 9.31
N CYS A 463 1.61 11.42 9.35
CA CYS A 463 2.50 11.34 10.50
C CYS A 463 1.80 11.83 11.77
N ARG A 464 1.20 13.03 11.70
CA ARG A 464 0.50 13.63 12.84
C ARG A 464 -0.65 12.74 13.31
N LEU A 465 -1.44 12.20 12.38
CA LEU A 465 -2.57 11.33 12.66
C LEU A 465 -2.14 10.01 13.32
N VAL A 466 -1.05 9.41 12.83
CA VAL A 466 -0.49 8.17 13.37
C VAL A 466 0.14 8.40 14.75
N GLN A 467 0.93 9.46 14.93
CA GLN A 467 1.50 9.86 16.22
C GLN A 467 0.42 10.16 17.28
N MET A 468 -0.73 10.67 16.88
CA MET A 468 -1.84 10.86 17.81
C MET A 468 -2.49 9.57 18.27
N MET A 469 -2.43 8.51 17.46
CA MET A 469 -2.99 7.19 17.76
C MET A 469 -1.93 6.22 18.30
N ASN A 470 -0.66 6.62 18.37
CA ASN A 470 0.44 5.79 18.85
C ASN A 470 0.28 5.30 20.31
N TYR A 471 -0.60 5.94 21.09
CA TYR A 471 -0.94 5.50 22.44
C TYR A 471 -1.61 4.11 22.46
N ILE A 472 -2.22 3.68 21.35
CA ILE A 472 -2.75 2.31 21.16
C ILE A 472 -1.61 1.30 21.30
N CYS A 473 -0.45 1.64 20.73
CA CYS A 473 0.77 0.85 20.75
C CYS A 473 1.61 1.03 22.03
N GLY A 474 1.15 1.87 22.96
CA GLY A 474 1.81 2.16 24.23
C GLY A 474 3.04 3.06 24.11
N CYS A 475 3.19 3.77 22.99
CA CYS A 475 4.35 4.62 22.77
C CYS A 475 4.32 5.88 23.65
N ALA A 476 5.51 6.37 24.01
CA ALA A 476 5.66 7.67 24.65
C ALA A 476 5.23 8.78 23.68
N GLY A 477 4.27 9.62 24.08
CA GLY A 477 3.72 10.64 23.20
C GLY A 477 2.77 11.62 23.88
N PRO A 478 2.08 12.47 23.10
CA PRO A 478 1.07 13.39 23.63
C PRO A 478 -0.08 12.65 24.33
N GLY A 479 -0.24 11.33 24.12
CA GLY A 479 -1.34 10.52 24.66
C GLY A 479 -2.66 10.81 23.97
N TYR A 480 -3.69 10.03 24.29
CA TYR A 480 -5.02 10.23 23.70
C TYR A 480 -5.58 11.61 24.08
N GLY A 481 -6.00 12.39 23.08
CA GLY A 481 -6.49 13.74 23.30
C GLY A 481 -5.48 14.71 23.92
N GLY A 482 -4.17 14.49 23.76
CA GLY A 482 -3.12 15.30 24.38
C GLY A 482 -2.92 15.04 25.90
N ALA A 483 -3.52 13.97 26.43
CA ALA A 483 -3.37 13.56 27.83
C ALA A 483 -2.12 12.69 28.04
N SER A 484 -0.94 13.31 27.99
CA SER A 484 0.35 12.60 28.11
C SER A 484 0.64 12.04 29.51
N THR A 485 0.01 12.59 30.55
CA THR A 485 0.21 12.15 31.94
C THR A 485 -1.03 11.44 32.49
N GLU A 486 -0.83 10.50 33.39
CA GLU A 486 -1.92 9.78 34.08
C GLU A 486 -2.92 10.73 34.77
N THR A 487 -2.43 11.83 35.35
CA THR A 487 -3.31 12.87 35.93
C THR A 487 -4.19 13.53 34.87
N LYS A 488 -3.64 13.87 33.70
CA LYS A 488 -4.43 14.44 32.60
C LYS A 488 -5.47 13.44 32.11
N LYS A 489 -5.10 12.16 31.96
CA LYS A 489 -6.02 11.07 31.56
C LYS A 489 -7.20 10.96 32.53
N ARG A 490 -6.92 10.99 33.84
CA ARG A 490 -7.95 10.99 34.90
C ARG A 490 -8.86 12.20 34.84
N VAL A 491 -8.30 13.40 34.68
CA VAL A 491 -9.09 14.64 34.58
C VAL A 491 -10.00 14.62 33.36
N LEU A 492 -9.49 14.14 32.23
CA LEU A 492 -10.23 14.02 30.98
C LEU A 492 -11.47 13.13 31.09
N VAL A 493 -11.42 12.12 31.96
CA VAL A 493 -12.54 11.18 32.20
C VAL A 493 -13.46 11.66 33.33
N TRP A 494 -12.91 12.14 34.45
CA TRP A 494 -13.70 12.49 35.63
C TRP A 494 -14.39 13.84 35.54
N LEU A 495 -13.80 14.84 34.86
CA LEU A 495 -14.40 16.17 34.79
C LEU A 495 -15.72 16.17 33.99
N PRO A 496 -15.79 15.59 32.76
CA PRO A 496 -17.07 15.44 32.05
C PRO A 496 -18.11 14.64 32.83
N ARG A 497 -17.68 13.59 33.54
CA ARG A 497 -18.54 12.76 34.40
C ARG A 497 -19.21 13.57 35.50
N MET A 498 -18.46 14.43 36.18
CA MET A 498 -19.02 15.31 37.22
C MET A 498 -19.99 16.34 36.65
N MET A 499 -19.70 16.90 35.47
CA MET A 499 -20.62 17.84 34.81
C MET A 499 -21.91 17.16 34.35
N ALA A 500 -21.83 15.93 33.84
CA ALA A 500 -22.99 15.13 33.49
C ALA A 500 -23.89 14.86 34.70
N ILE A 501 -23.30 14.57 35.86
CA ILE A 501 -24.05 14.38 37.12
C ILE A 501 -24.74 15.68 37.55
N LEU A 502 -24.07 16.84 37.45
CA LEU A 502 -24.69 18.13 37.75
C LEU A 502 -25.86 18.43 36.80
N SER A 503 -25.69 18.14 35.51
CA SER A 503 -26.75 18.26 34.50
C SER A 503 -27.95 17.35 34.80
N PHE A 504 -27.69 16.10 35.19
CA PHE A 504 -28.72 15.17 35.63
C PHE A 504 -29.55 15.76 36.78
N PHE A 505 -28.89 16.31 37.81
CA PHE A 505 -29.59 16.93 38.94
C PHE A 505 -30.35 18.20 38.56
N GLY A 506 -29.79 19.05 37.71
CA GLY A 506 -30.46 20.25 37.18
C GLY A 506 -31.76 19.89 36.46
N SER A 507 -31.68 18.93 35.54
CA SER A 507 -32.83 18.43 34.79
C SER A 507 -33.86 17.72 35.68
N ALA A 508 -33.42 16.89 36.62
CA ALA A 508 -34.31 16.24 37.59
C ALA A 508 -35.06 17.26 38.46
N PHE A 509 -34.39 18.35 38.86
CA PHE A 509 -35.03 19.44 39.60
C PHE A 509 -36.11 20.15 38.76
N ILE A 510 -35.87 20.42 37.48
CA ILE A 510 -36.87 21.00 36.58
C ILE A 510 -38.09 20.08 36.45
N VAL A 511 -37.87 18.77 36.25
CA VAL A 511 -38.95 17.77 36.20
C VAL A 511 -39.77 17.81 37.49
N TYR A 512 -39.11 17.85 38.66
CA TYR A 512 -39.78 17.95 39.95
C TYR A 512 -40.59 19.25 40.12
N ASP A 513 -40.00 20.43 39.85
CA ASP A 513 -40.67 21.72 40.04
C ASP A 513 -41.84 21.94 39.07
N ALA A 514 -41.66 21.53 37.80
CA ALA A 514 -42.71 21.58 36.78
C ALA A 514 -43.84 20.59 37.10
N SER A 515 -43.52 19.46 37.72
CA SER A 515 -44.48 18.40 38.07
C SER A 515 -45.22 18.62 39.40
N LYS A 516 -44.67 19.44 40.30
CA LYS A 516 -45.14 19.61 41.69
C LYS A 516 -46.63 19.91 41.84
N THR A 517 -47.24 20.66 40.92
CA THR A 517 -48.67 21.01 41.01
C THR A 517 -49.43 20.68 39.72
N LYS A 518 -50.69 20.21 39.86
CA LYS A 518 -51.57 19.91 38.72
C LYS A 518 -51.80 21.13 37.81
N LYS A 519 -51.80 22.34 38.38
CA LYS A 519 -51.93 23.60 37.62
C LYS A 519 -50.68 23.89 36.79
N ARG A 520 -49.48 23.65 37.32
CA ARG A 520 -48.22 23.79 36.57
C ARG A 520 -48.11 22.75 35.46
N ARG A 521 -48.41 21.47 35.75
CA ARG A 521 -48.37 20.37 34.76
C ARG A 521 -49.27 20.57 33.54
N LYS A 522 -50.35 21.34 33.68
CA LYS A 522 -51.30 21.61 32.59
C LYS A 522 -50.80 22.66 31.60
N LYS A 523 -49.82 23.49 31.96
CA LYS A 523 -49.26 24.50 31.05
C LYS A 523 -48.39 23.84 30.00
N LEU A 524 -48.58 24.18 28.74
CA LEU A 524 -47.81 23.61 27.63
C LEU A 524 -46.30 23.85 27.79
N LEU A 525 -45.90 25.06 28.20
CA LEU A 525 -44.49 25.38 28.45
C LEU A 525 -43.85 24.41 29.45
N ASN A 526 -44.53 24.12 30.56
CA ASN A 526 -44.01 23.21 31.58
C ASN A 526 -43.95 21.76 31.08
N GLN A 527 -44.84 21.36 30.18
CA GLN A 527 -44.78 20.04 29.55
C GLN A 527 -43.59 19.93 28.59
N LEU A 528 -43.32 21.00 27.82
CA LEU A 528 -42.14 21.05 26.94
C LEU A 528 -40.86 20.99 27.76
N LEU A 529 -40.79 21.74 28.87
CA LEU A 529 -39.67 21.68 29.82
C LEU A 529 -39.48 20.28 30.41
N ILE A 530 -40.55 19.59 30.83
CA ILE A 530 -40.44 18.20 31.32
C ILE A 530 -39.87 17.28 30.24
N ALA A 531 -40.36 17.35 29.01
CA ALA A 531 -39.86 16.48 27.94
C ALA A 531 -38.40 16.79 27.57
N LEU A 532 -38.02 18.07 27.54
CA LEU A 532 -36.64 18.50 27.36
C LEU A 532 -35.74 17.91 28.46
N SER A 533 -36.10 18.09 29.73
CA SER A 533 -35.32 17.61 30.86
C SER A 533 -35.26 16.07 30.94
N VAL A 534 -36.29 15.36 30.48
CA VAL A 534 -36.23 13.89 30.37
C VAL A 534 -35.20 13.45 29.32
N CYS A 535 -35.14 14.13 28.17
CA CYS A 535 -34.11 13.84 27.15
C CYS A 535 -32.71 14.18 27.66
N ASP A 536 -32.56 15.31 28.35
CA ASP A 536 -31.29 15.70 28.98
C ASP A 536 -30.84 14.72 30.08
N ILE A 537 -31.77 14.16 30.86
CA ILE A 537 -31.47 13.11 31.84
C ILE A 537 -30.91 11.87 31.13
N LEU A 538 -31.54 11.42 30.04
CA LEU A 538 -31.06 10.25 29.29
C LEU A 538 -29.65 10.47 28.72
N GLY A 539 -29.42 11.64 28.11
CA GLY A 539 -28.09 12.01 27.60
C GLY A 539 -27.05 12.14 28.73
N SER A 540 -27.42 12.79 29.84
CA SER A 540 -26.53 12.97 31.01
C SER A 540 -26.16 11.64 31.67
N CYS A 541 -27.09 10.68 31.74
CA CYS A 541 -26.78 9.34 32.22
C CYS A 541 -25.73 8.67 31.34
N ALA A 542 -25.84 8.76 30.01
CA ALA A 542 -24.86 8.20 29.10
C ALA A 542 -23.50 8.92 29.18
N TYR A 543 -23.49 10.26 29.26
CA TYR A 543 -22.27 11.03 29.47
C TYR A 543 -21.62 10.77 30.83
N ALA A 544 -22.38 10.47 31.88
CA ALA A 544 -21.82 10.16 33.20
C ALA A 544 -20.93 8.91 33.18
N PHE A 545 -21.18 7.98 32.25
CA PHE A 545 -20.31 6.82 32.10
C PHE A 545 -18.98 7.15 31.40
N THR A 546 -18.91 8.24 30.62
CA THR A 546 -17.70 8.68 29.89
C THR A 546 -16.98 7.53 29.17
N SER A 547 -15.75 7.18 29.55
CA SER A 547 -14.99 6.10 28.94
C SER A 547 -15.41 4.70 29.38
N PHE A 548 -16.24 4.55 30.42
CA PHE A 548 -16.60 3.25 30.99
C PHE A 548 -17.21 2.26 29.98
N PRO A 549 -18.14 2.66 29.09
CA PRO A 549 -18.76 1.73 28.14
C PRO A 549 -17.90 1.42 26.90
N ILE A 550 -16.74 2.07 26.77
CA ILE A 550 -15.78 1.78 25.71
C ILE A 550 -15.25 0.36 25.92
N PRO A 551 -15.06 -0.44 24.85
CA PRO A 551 -14.50 -1.78 24.95
C PRO A 551 -13.26 -1.83 25.84
N GLU A 552 -13.26 -2.76 26.80
CA GLU A 552 -12.08 -3.08 27.62
C GLU A 552 -10.99 -3.75 26.79
N ASP A 553 -11.27 -4.08 25.52
CA ASP A 553 -10.35 -4.71 24.57
C ASP A 553 -8.93 -4.32 24.91
N ASP A 554 -8.13 -5.33 25.25
CA ASP A 554 -6.79 -5.19 25.81
C ASP A 554 -5.90 -4.24 24.99
N LEU A 555 -6.32 -3.93 23.76
CA LEU A 555 -5.66 -3.16 22.73
C LEU A 555 -5.58 -1.64 22.97
N ILE A 556 -6.49 -1.00 23.74
CA ILE A 556 -6.47 0.48 23.90
C ILE A 556 -6.56 0.88 25.38
N PRO A 557 -5.48 1.38 26.01
CA PRO A 557 -5.49 1.73 27.43
C PRO A 557 -6.12 3.12 27.63
N ILE A 558 -7.42 3.23 27.38
CA ILE A 558 -8.22 4.39 27.77
C ILE A 558 -8.53 4.25 29.26
N TYR A 559 -8.21 5.29 30.02
CA TYR A 559 -8.44 5.27 31.46
C TYR A 559 -9.92 4.99 31.79
N GLY A 560 -10.16 3.90 32.53
CA GLY A 560 -11.48 3.53 33.03
C GLY A 560 -12.43 2.88 32.01
N ALA A 561 -11.93 2.43 30.85
CA ALA A 561 -12.70 1.60 29.92
C ALA A 561 -12.84 0.17 30.47
N HIS A 562 -14.08 -0.33 30.55
CA HIS A 562 -14.43 -1.67 31.06
C HIS A 562 -15.65 -2.25 30.31
N GLY A 563 -15.92 -1.76 29.11
CA GLY A 563 -17.10 -2.09 28.32
C GLY A 563 -16.84 -3.11 27.21
N ASN A 564 -17.72 -3.12 26.22
CA ASN A 564 -17.60 -3.83 24.95
C ASN A 564 -18.29 -3.03 23.84
N ASP A 565 -18.25 -3.52 22.60
CA ASP A 565 -18.86 -2.84 21.45
C ASP A 565 -20.37 -2.56 21.66
N ALA A 566 -21.08 -3.49 22.29
CA ALA A 566 -22.51 -3.32 22.57
C ALA A 566 -22.78 -2.21 23.60
N THR A 567 -22.01 -2.13 24.68
CA THR A 567 -22.15 -1.04 25.66
C THR A 567 -21.74 0.31 25.07
N CYS A 568 -20.77 0.30 24.16
CA CYS A 568 -20.32 1.49 23.43
C CYS A 568 -21.42 2.02 22.50
N LYS A 569 -22.01 1.14 21.69
CA LYS A 569 -23.16 1.46 20.82
C LYS A 569 -24.37 1.95 21.62
N ALA A 570 -24.66 1.31 22.76
CA ALA A 570 -25.72 1.75 23.65
C ALA A 570 -25.45 3.17 24.18
N GLN A 571 -24.24 3.46 24.65
CA GLN A 571 -23.87 4.79 25.11
C GLN A 571 -24.04 5.84 24.00
N GLY A 572 -23.52 5.57 22.80
CA GLY A 572 -23.66 6.46 21.63
C GLY A 572 -25.12 6.73 21.29
N PHE A 573 -25.97 5.69 21.33
CA PHE A 573 -27.41 5.82 21.12
C PHE A 573 -28.09 6.74 22.13
N PHE A 574 -27.82 6.58 23.44
CA PHE A 574 -28.40 7.44 24.48
C PHE A 574 -27.88 8.88 24.42
N ILE A 575 -26.61 9.08 24.06
CA ILE A 575 -26.05 10.41 23.79
C ILE A 575 -26.77 11.06 22.60
N GLN A 576 -26.96 10.33 21.50
CA GLN A 576 -27.68 10.85 20.33
C GLN A 576 -29.15 11.12 20.66
N MET A 577 -29.81 10.31 21.49
CA MET A 577 -31.15 10.64 22.00
C MET A 577 -31.16 11.92 22.84
N GLY A 578 -30.08 12.22 23.56
CA GLY A 578 -29.89 13.50 24.26
C GLY A 578 -30.06 14.70 23.30
N THR A 579 -29.65 14.59 22.04
CA THR A 579 -29.81 15.65 21.03
C THR A 579 -31.27 16.02 20.74
N ILE A 580 -32.25 15.18 21.10
CA ILE A 580 -33.68 15.52 21.05
C ILE A 580 -33.94 16.81 21.86
N SER A 581 -33.18 17.07 22.93
CA SER A 581 -33.34 18.29 23.73
C SER A 581 -33.05 19.56 22.92
N ALA A 582 -32.12 19.54 21.96
CA ALA A 582 -31.87 20.65 21.04
C ALA A 582 -33.09 20.97 20.17
N PHE A 583 -33.80 19.95 19.68
CA PHE A 583 -35.03 20.13 18.91
C PHE A 583 -36.24 20.50 19.78
N MET A 584 -36.32 19.97 21.01
CA MET A 584 -37.33 20.38 21.98
C MET A 584 -37.21 21.87 22.31
N ASN A 585 -35.99 22.36 22.36
CA ASN A 585 -35.69 23.77 22.49
C ASN A 585 -36.17 24.59 21.28
N VAL A 586 -35.98 24.14 20.04
CA VAL A 586 -36.62 24.78 18.86
C VAL A 586 -38.13 24.85 19.05
N SER A 587 -38.75 23.80 19.58
CA SER A 587 -40.19 23.77 19.89
C SER A 587 -40.57 24.78 20.97
N MET A 588 -39.71 25.03 21.96
CA MET A 588 -39.90 26.12 22.92
C MET A 588 -39.74 27.50 22.29
N ALA A 589 -38.78 27.70 21.38
CA ALA A 589 -38.66 28.95 20.63
C ALA A 589 -39.93 29.24 19.80
N ILE A 590 -40.48 28.21 19.14
CA ILE A 590 -41.77 28.30 18.44
C ILE A 590 -42.89 28.65 19.43
N TYR A 591 -42.94 28.01 20.59
CA TYR A 591 -43.91 28.36 21.64
C TYR A 591 -43.83 29.84 22.02
N TYR A 592 -42.63 30.38 22.26
CA TYR A 592 -42.44 31.80 22.58
C TYR A 592 -42.86 32.72 21.42
N LEU A 593 -42.56 32.35 20.18
CA LEU A 593 -43.04 33.07 19.00
C LEU A 593 -44.57 33.12 18.95
N LEU A 594 -45.25 31.97 19.11
CA LEU A 594 -46.71 31.88 19.10
C LEU A 594 -47.37 32.69 20.23
N VAL A 595 -46.79 32.66 21.43
CA VAL A 595 -47.33 33.41 22.58
C VAL A 595 -47.05 34.91 22.49
N ILE A 596 -45.80 35.30 22.25
CA ILE A 596 -45.36 36.71 22.35
C ILE A 596 -45.66 37.48 21.05
N THR A 597 -45.33 36.89 19.90
CA THR A 597 -45.48 37.55 18.60
C THR A 597 -46.93 37.47 18.13
N TYR A 598 -47.49 36.25 18.14
CA TYR A 598 -48.84 36.01 17.63
C TYR A 598 -49.96 36.14 18.68
N GLY A 599 -49.64 36.27 19.97
CA GLY A 599 -50.65 36.43 21.02
C GLY A 599 -51.59 35.23 21.15
N TRP A 600 -51.13 34.01 20.83
CA TRP A 600 -52.00 32.83 20.86
C TRP A 600 -52.41 32.50 22.29
N PRO A 601 -53.72 32.29 22.55
CA PRO A 601 -54.17 31.81 23.85
C PRO A 601 -53.82 30.32 24.03
N GLU A 602 -53.65 29.88 25.28
CA GLU A 602 -53.32 28.49 25.65
C GLU A 602 -54.22 27.46 24.96
N ARG A 603 -55.53 27.74 24.82
CA ARG A 603 -56.49 26.85 24.15
C ARG A 603 -56.09 26.53 22.71
N ARG A 604 -55.54 27.51 21.97
CA ARG A 604 -55.08 27.32 20.59
C ARG A 604 -53.74 26.59 20.56
N LEU A 605 -52.86 26.86 21.52
CA LEU A 605 -51.58 26.16 21.68
C LEU A 605 -51.76 24.66 21.95
N MET A 606 -52.80 24.29 22.70
CA MET A 606 -53.11 22.88 22.95
C MET A 606 -53.46 22.09 21.67
N ASN A 607 -53.90 22.74 20.60
CA ASN A 607 -54.18 22.07 19.32
C ASN A 607 -52.90 21.75 18.53
N VAL A 608 -51.84 22.56 18.69
CA VAL A 608 -50.53 22.32 18.07
C VAL A 608 -49.58 21.53 18.97
N ARG A 609 -50.02 21.20 20.18
CA ARG A 609 -49.25 20.45 21.17
C ARG A 609 -48.61 19.20 20.57
N LEU A 610 -49.38 18.35 19.90
CA LEU A 610 -48.87 17.09 19.36
C LEU A 610 -47.70 17.35 18.39
N MET A 611 -47.81 18.35 17.52
CA MET A 611 -46.75 18.69 16.58
C MET A 611 -45.47 19.17 17.28
N LEU A 612 -45.60 19.97 18.36
CA LEU A 612 -44.47 20.48 19.15
C LEU A 612 -43.71 19.39 19.92
N PHE A 613 -44.31 18.22 20.15
CA PHE A 613 -43.61 17.07 20.77
C PHE A 613 -43.22 16.01 19.73
N ALA A 614 -44.12 15.66 18.81
CA ALA A 614 -43.89 14.55 17.90
C ALA A 614 -42.79 14.84 16.89
N CYS A 615 -42.70 16.08 16.36
CA CYS A 615 -41.65 16.45 15.41
C CYS A 615 -40.23 16.31 15.99
N PRO A 616 -39.87 16.96 17.12
CA PRO A 616 -38.52 16.84 17.66
C PRO A 616 -38.16 15.41 18.08
N ILE A 617 -39.11 14.67 18.68
CA ILE A 617 -38.90 13.28 19.11
C ILE A 617 -38.69 12.37 17.90
N ALA A 618 -39.55 12.47 16.87
CA ALA A 618 -39.44 11.63 15.68
C ALA A 618 -38.13 11.89 14.93
N VAL A 619 -37.72 13.16 14.78
CA VAL A 619 -36.45 13.52 14.13
C VAL A 619 -35.26 12.98 14.91
N GLY A 620 -35.18 13.24 16.22
CA GLY A 620 -34.03 12.78 17.00
C GLY A 620 -33.96 11.26 17.16
N LEU A 621 -35.11 10.56 17.29
CA LEU A 621 -35.13 9.09 17.27
C LEU A 621 -34.68 8.54 15.92
N ALA A 622 -35.11 9.12 14.80
CA ALA A 622 -34.68 8.68 13.48
C ALA A 622 -33.14 8.75 13.34
N PHE A 623 -32.52 9.86 13.78
CA PHE A 623 -31.06 9.98 13.80
C PHE A 623 -30.39 9.02 14.80
N ALA A 624 -30.98 8.82 15.98
CA ALA A 624 -30.46 7.89 16.98
C ALA A 624 -30.41 6.45 16.46
N PHE A 625 -31.46 5.99 15.79
CA PHE A 625 -31.51 4.65 15.19
C PHE A 625 -30.61 4.51 13.97
N ALA A 626 -30.61 5.49 13.07
CA ALA A 626 -29.75 5.47 11.90
C ALA A 626 -28.25 5.52 12.24
N GLY A 627 -27.89 6.06 13.41
CA GLY A 627 -26.51 6.09 13.91
C GLY A 627 -25.99 4.77 14.49
N ILE A 628 -26.84 3.77 14.76
CA ILE A 628 -26.43 2.50 15.40
C ILE A 628 -25.21 1.82 14.75
N PRO A 629 -25.16 1.63 13.41
CA PRO A 629 -23.99 1.01 12.77
C PRO A 629 -22.73 1.87 12.83
N PHE A 630 -22.85 3.15 13.16
CA PHE A 630 -21.76 4.12 13.17
C PHE A 630 -21.36 4.58 14.58
N TYR A 631 -21.95 4.03 15.65
CA TYR A 631 -21.48 4.37 17.01
C TYR A 631 -20.23 3.56 17.33
N GLY A 632 -19.16 4.27 17.65
CA GLY A 632 -17.88 3.69 18.01
C GLY A 632 -17.16 4.50 19.08
N ASN A 633 -15.96 4.05 19.41
CA ASN A 633 -15.11 4.71 20.40
C ASN A 633 -14.63 6.07 19.87
N LEU A 634 -14.97 7.14 20.59
CA LEU A 634 -14.29 8.43 20.51
C LEU A 634 -13.55 8.65 21.83
N ILE A 635 -12.44 9.37 21.78
CA ILE A 635 -11.47 9.59 22.88
C ILE A 635 -12.09 9.79 24.27
N LEU A 636 -13.24 10.47 24.37
CA LEU A 636 -13.93 10.79 25.63
C LEU A 636 -15.07 9.83 26.02
N TRP A 637 -15.77 9.27 25.03
CA TRP A 637 -17.00 8.47 25.16
C TRP A 637 -17.37 7.89 23.80
N CYS A 638 -18.27 6.93 23.76
CA CYS A 638 -18.76 6.38 22.50
C CYS A 638 -19.75 7.33 21.81
N ASN A 639 -19.54 7.57 20.52
CA ASN A 639 -20.37 8.49 19.72
C ASN A 639 -20.24 8.15 18.22
N ASN A 640 -20.99 8.85 17.37
CA ASN A 640 -21.07 8.56 15.95
C ASN A 640 -19.74 8.91 15.24
N THR A 641 -19.12 7.89 14.63
CA THR A 641 -17.86 7.97 13.90
C THR A 641 -18.03 8.37 12.44
N ALA A 642 -19.26 8.44 11.92
CA ALA A 642 -19.49 8.85 10.54
C ALA A 642 -19.03 10.31 10.30
N PRO A 643 -18.41 10.59 9.14
CA PRO A 643 -17.98 11.94 8.80
C PRO A 643 -19.19 12.86 8.57
N TYR A 644 -19.24 13.98 9.32
CA TYR A 644 -20.19 15.10 9.22
C TYR A 644 -21.68 14.84 9.50
N TRP A 645 -22.13 13.59 9.61
CA TRP A 645 -23.57 13.28 9.74
C TRP A 645 -24.24 13.62 11.09
N PRO A 646 -23.65 13.33 12.27
CA PRO A 646 -24.37 13.42 13.54
C PRO A 646 -24.63 14.85 14.04
N ASP A 647 -23.81 15.80 13.61
CA ASP A 647 -23.74 17.15 14.19
C ASP A 647 -24.56 18.19 13.40
N ILE A 648 -24.81 17.94 12.11
CA ILE A 648 -25.65 18.79 11.25
C ILE A 648 -27.05 19.05 11.86
N PRO A 649 -27.77 18.03 12.38
CA PRO A 649 -29.09 18.24 12.96
C PRO A 649 -29.07 19.24 14.14
N VAL A 650 -28.02 19.20 14.96
CA VAL A 650 -27.88 20.10 16.11
C VAL A 650 -27.52 21.51 15.67
N ALA A 651 -26.61 21.67 14.70
CA ALA A 651 -26.29 22.96 14.12
C ALA A 651 -27.54 23.63 13.49
N ILE A 652 -28.36 22.86 12.78
CA ILE A 652 -29.65 23.33 12.24
C ILE A 652 -30.59 23.75 13.38
N ALA A 653 -30.69 22.97 14.46
CA ALA A 653 -31.53 23.31 15.60
C ALA A 653 -31.11 24.64 16.26
N ILE A 654 -29.81 24.86 16.47
CA ILE A 654 -29.27 26.12 17.03
C ILE A 654 -29.56 27.29 16.10
N GLY A 655 -29.34 27.12 14.79
CA GLY A 655 -29.65 28.15 13.79
C GLY A 655 -31.14 28.52 13.78
N LEU A 656 -32.02 27.53 13.75
CA LEU A 656 -33.47 27.74 13.79
C LEU A 656 -33.92 28.43 15.07
N ALA A 657 -33.48 27.96 16.24
CA ALA A 657 -33.81 28.58 17.53
C ALA A 657 -33.36 30.05 17.57
N THR A 658 -32.17 30.34 17.05
CA THR A 658 -31.61 31.69 16.99
C THR A 658 -32.45 32.60 16.09
N ILE A 659 -32.78 32.17 14.88
CA ILE A 659 -33.61 32.95 13.94
C ILE A 659 -34.98 33.25 14.55
N ILE A 660 -35.61 32.25 15.19
CA ILE A 660 -36.91 32.42 15.84
C ILE A 660 -36.80 33.44 16.99
N MET A 661 -35.80 33.32 17.86
CA MET A 661 -35.61 34.24 18.98
C MET A 661 -35.27 35.67 18.55
N LEU A 662 -34.46 35.84 17.51
CA LEU A 662 -34.21 37.15 16.91
C LEU A 662 -35.51 37.76 16.37
N THR A 663 -36.37 36.95 15.75
CA THR A 663 -37.70 37.38 15.28
C THR A 663 -38.59 37.84 16.44
N VAL A 664 -38.60 37.10 17.56
CA VAL A 664 -39.33 37.49 18.79
C VAL A 664 -38.80 38.80 19.35
N CYS A 665 -37.48 38.94 19.51
CA CYS A 665 -36.85 40.15 20.00
C CYS A 665 -37.16 41.37 19.12
N TRP A 666 -37.08 41.19 17.80
CA TRP A 666 -37.38 42.24 16.82
C TRP A 666 -38.85 42.68 16.86
N ASP A 667 -39.78 41.72 16.94
CA ASP A 667 -41.22 42.03 17.02
C ASP A 667 -41.57 42.77 18.32
N VAL A 668 -41.02 42.32 19.45
CA VAL A 668 -41.22 43.00 20.75
C VAL A 668 -40.63 44.41 20.73
N TYR A 669 -39.43 44.59 20.17
CA TYR A 669 -38.82 45.90 20.00
C TYR A 669 -39.69 46.83 19.14
N LYS A 670 -40.22 46.33 18.01
CA LYS A 670 -41.10 47.09 17.12
C LYS A 670 -42.41 47.47 17.82
N LYS A 671 -43.06 46.54 18.52
CA LYS A 671 -44.28 46.79 19.31
C LYS A 671 -44.04 47.84 20.39
N GLU A 672 -42.93 47.76 21.10
CA GLU A 672 -42.60 48.76 22.12
C GLU A 672 -42.36 50.14 21.50
N LYS A 673 -41.60 50.23 20.41
CA LYS A 673 -41.33 51.50 19.70
C LYS A 673 -42.62 52.15 19.18
N LEU A 674 -43.59 51.35 18.76
CA LEU A 674 -44.92 51.85 18.39
C LEU A 674 -45.69 52.34 19.63
N SER A 675 -45.66 51.60 20.74
CA SER A 675 -46.34 51.99 21.98
C SER A 675 -45.75 53.23 22.64
N SER A 676 -44.45 53.47 22.52
CA SER A 676 -43.77 54.63 23.11
C SER A 676 -44.14 55.93 22.40
N LYS A 677 -44.38 55.90 21.08
CA LYS A 677 -44.90 57.04 20.32
C LYS A 677 -46.25 57.52 20.88
N TRP A 678 -47.14 56.60 21.23
CA TRP A 678 -48.44 56.93 21.81
C TRP A 678 -48.36 57.42 23.27
N ARG A 679 -47.34 57.01 24.03
CA ARG A 679 -47.09 57.53 25.40
C ARG A 679 -46.49 58.93 25.40
N GLY A 680 -45.73 59.32 24.38
CA GLY A 680 -45.06 60.63 24.29
C GLY A 680 -45.88 61.72 23.58
N GLY A 681 -47.03 61.40 23.01
CA GLY A 681 -47.86 62.35 22.27
C GLY A 681 -48.62 63.32 23.17
N LYS A 682 -48.02 64.49 23.47
CA LYS A 682 -48.55 65.86 23.66
C LYS A 682 -49.92 66.16 24.31
N GLY A 683 -50.72 65.19 24.75
CA GLY A 683 -52.10 65.40 25.22
C GLY A 683 -52.28 65.60 26.73
N SER A 684 -51.31 65.21 27.57
CA SER A 684 -51.43 65.33 29.02
C SER A 684 -50.52 66.40 29.60
N ALA A 685 -50.68 67.63 29.11
CA ALA A 685 -50.28 68.85 29.83
C ALA A 685 -51.27 69.20 30.96
N VAL A 686 -52.07 68.24 31.44
CA VAL A 686 -52.96 68.43 32.58
C VAL A 686 -52.14 68.25 33.85
N SER A 687 -51.50 69.34 34.27
CA SER A 687 -51.31 69.78 35.66
C SER A 687 -51.20 68.67 36.72
N SER A 688 -50.25 67.74 36.57
CA SER A 688 -49.94 66.80 37.66
C SER A 688 -48.98 67.49 38.64
N LYS A 689 -49.62 68.24 39.52
CA LYS A 689 -49.08 68.97 40.67
C LYS A 689 -48.16 68.05 41.48
N LYS A 690 -46.85 68.31 41.39
CA LYS A 690 -45.82 68.18 42.43
C LYS A 690 -46.15 67.19 43.58
N ARG A 691 -46.15 65.88 43.29
CA ARG A 691 -45.94 64.85 44.32
C ARG A 691 -44.46 64.47 44.30
N THR A 692 -43.67 65.32 44.94
CA THR A 692 -42.29 65.07 45.36
C THR A 692 -42.33 64.09 46.53
N GLY A 693 -41.95 62.84 46.32
CA GLY A 693 -41.77 61.89 47.41
C GLY A 693 -42.34 60.51 47.10
N GLY A 694 -41.47 59.58 46.75
CA GLY A 694 -41.80 58.19 46.49
C GLY A 694 -41.04 57.69 45.29
N GLY A 695 -39.88 57.06 45.54
CA GLY A 695 -38.93 56.59 44.54
C GLY A 695 -39.63 55.98 43.33
N GLY A 696 -39.52 56.66 42.20
CA GLY A 696 -39.95 56.16 40.91
C GLY A 696 -39.08 54.98 40.54
N GLY A 697 -39.46 53.78 41.01
CA GLY A 697 -38.94 52.52 40.50
C GLY A 697 -39.24 52.49 39.02
N GLY A 698 -38.25 52.85 38.20
CA GLY A 698 -38.37 52.86 36.75
C GLY A 698 -38.86 51.49 36.32
N SER A 699 -40.13 51.40 35.91
CA SER A 699 -40.71 50.13 35.47
C SER A 699 -39.85 49.62 34.33
N THR A 700 -39.09 48.55 34.58
CA THR A 700 -38.23 47.94 33.57
C THR A 700 -39.07 47.63 32.34
N LYS A 701 -38.61 48.12 31.19
CA LYS A 701 -39.28 47.95 29.91
C LYS A 701 -39.55 46.48 29.65
N LEU A 702 -40.76 46.15 29.20
CA LEU A 702 -41.16 44.76 28.91
C LEU A 702 -40.21 44.13 27.88
N SER A 703 -39.75 44.91 26.90
CA SER A 703 -38.76 44.49 25.91
C SER A 703 -37.44 44.05 26.55
N THR A 704 -36.96 44.78 27.56
CA THR A 704 -35.74 44.43 28.29
C THR A 704 -35.90 43.09 29.00
N LYS A 705 -37.06 42.83 29.62
CA LYS A 705 -37.33 41.54 30.27
C LYS A 705 -37.35 40.39 29.27
N VAL A 706 -38.05 40.56 28.14
CA VAL A 706 -38.14 39.53 27.10
C VAL A 706 -36.78 39.30 26.44
N PHE A 707 -36.01 40.37 26.17
CA PHE A 707 -34.67 40.28 25.62
C PHE A 707 -33.76 39.44 26.52
N TRP A 708 -33.67 39.75 27.81
CA TRP A 708 -32.84 38.99 28.74
C TRP A 708 -33.29 37.53 28.87
N GLN A 709 -34.61 37.28 28.84
CA GLN A 709 -35.12 35.91 28.83
C GLN A 709 -34.68 35.14 27.56
N CYS A 710 -34.77 35.77 26.38
CA CYS A 710 -34.30 35.16 25.13
C CYS A 710 -32.78 34.99 25.10
N PHE A 711 -32.04 35.96 25.65
CA PHE A 711 -30.58 35.93 25.74
C PHE A 711 -30.11 34.77 26.60
N PHE A 712 -30.57 34.67 27.85
CA PHE A 712 -30.18 33.56 28.74
C PHE A 712 -30.57 32.20 28.18
N TYR A 713 -31.74 32.14 27.53
CA TYR A 713 -32.19 30.93 26.85
C TYR A 713 -31.24 30.49 25.72
N LEU A 714 -30.84 31.41 24.83
CA LEU A 714 -29.88 31.09 23.77
C LEU A 714 -28.47 30.85 24.32
N MET A 715 -28.08 31.55 25.40
CA MET A 715 -26.75 31.43 25.99
C MET A 715 -26.45 29.99 26.43
N ALA A 716 -27.44 29.26 26.96
CA ALA A 716 -27.28 27.84 27.31
C ALA A 716 -26.81 26.99 26.12
N PHE A 717 -27.31 27.27 24.91
CA PHE A 717 -26.85 26.62 23.69
C PHE A 717 -25.45 27.04 23.28
N TYR A 718 -25.21 28.35 23.24
CA TYR A 718 -23.96 28.91 22.74
C TYR A 718 -22.75 28.60 23.63
N LEU A 719 -22.98 28.33 24.92
CA LEU A 719 -21.93 27.92 25.83
C LEU A 719 -21.55 26.43 25.67
N THR A 720 -22.48 25.59 25.26
CA THR A 720 -22.31 24.13 25.30
C THR A 720 -22.00 23.53 23.93
N TRP A 721 -22.78 23.88 22.92
CA TRP A 721 -22.71 23.24 21.60
C TRP A 721 -21.61 23.75 20.66
N PRO A 722 -21.36 25.06 20.52
CA PRO A 722 -20.35 25.55 19.57
C PRO A 722 -18.95 24.98 19.80
N LEU A 723 -18.54 24.83 21.06
CA LEU A 723 -17.23 24.24 21.39
C LEU A 723 -17.14 22.78 20.94
N TYR A 724 -18.22 22.03 21.07
CA TYR A 724 -18.29 20.65 20.62
C TYR A 724 -18.43 20.51 19.12
N LEU A 725 -19.24 21.35 18.46
CA LEU A 725 -19.32 21.37 17.00
C LEU A 725 -17.97 21.73 16.38
N ALA A 726 -17.24 22.67 16.99
CA ALA A 726 -15.88 23.00 16.59
C ALA A 726 -14.94 21.81 16.82
N LEU A 727 -15.02 21.12 17.95
CA LEU A 727 -14.24 19.90 18.21
C LEU A 727 -14.53 18.79 17.17
N GLN A 728 -15.80 18.53 16.86
CA GLN A 728 -16.17 17.52 15.86
C GLN A 728 -15.71 17.92 14.45
N TYR A 729 -15.77 19.22 14.12
CA TYR A 729 -15.28 19.75 12.86
C TYR A 729 -13.75 19.62 12.75
N ASP A 730 -13.01 19.94 13.81
CA ASP A 730 -11.56 19.82 13.82
C ASP A 730 -11.15 18.34 13.69
N TRP A 731 -11.82 17.45 14.41
CA TRP A 731 -11.64 16.01 14.26
C TRP A 731 -11.94 15.51 12.85
N ALA A 732 -13.05 15.93 12.25
CA ALA A 732 -13.40 15.56 10.88
C ALA A 732 -12.42 16.09 9.83
N ASN A 733 -11.68 17.16 10.13
CA ASN A 733 -10.69 17.75 9.24
C ASN A 733 -9.26 17.24 9.50
N GLY A 734 -9.08 16.30 10.41
CA GLY A 734 -7.75 15.83 10.76
C GLY A 734 -6.92 16.85 11.55
N LYS A 735 -7.55 17.71 12.38
CA LYS A 735 -6.88 18.79 13.14
C LYS A 735 -7.14 18.72 14.66
N ASP A 736 -6.27 19.40 15.42
CA ASP A 736 -6.40 19.74 16.85
C ASP A 736 -6.61 18.59 17.86
N PHE A 737 -6.30 17.36 17.48
CA PHE A 737 -6.46 16.19 18.35
C PHE A 737 -5.54 16.14 19.57
N THR A 738 -4.44 16.88 19.55
CA THR A 738 -3.51 16.97 20.67
C THR A 738 -3.81 18.16 21.58
N ASN A 739 -4.83 18.97 21.25
CA ASN A 739 -5.21 20.13 22.05
C ASN A 739 -6.04 19.71 23.27
N TYR A 740 -5.33 19.19 24.28
CA TYR A 740 -5.91 18.73 25.55
C TYR A 740 -6.87 19.75 26.17
N GLY A 741 -6.50 21.04 26.18
CA GLY A 741 -7.34 22.09 26.77
C GLY A 741 -8.67 22.25 26.05
N PHE A 742 -8.65 22.25 24.71
CA PHE A 742 -9.86 22.35 23.91
C PHE A 742 -10.75 21.11 24.04
N ILE A 743 -10.16 19.91 23.94
CA ILE A 743 -10.88 18.63 24.10
C ILE A 743 -11.52 18.54 25.49
N LEU A 744 -10.77 18.88 26.54
CA LEU A 744 -11.29 18.91 27.91
C LEU A 744 -12.44 19.91 28.05
N THR A 745 -12.31 21.11 27.49
CA THR A 745 -13.32 22.17 27.59
C THR A 745 -14.60 21.76 26.86
N ALA A 746 -14.51 21.34 25.60
CA ALA A 746 -15.66 20.86 24.82
C ALA A 746 -16.30 19.61 25.46
N GLY A 747 -15.45 18.67 25.90
CA GLY A 747 -15.83 17.47 26.64
C GLY A 747 -16.57 17.75 27.95
N THR A 748 -16.29 18.88 28.59
CA THR A 748 -16.88 19.31 29.85
C THR A 748 -18.16 20.13 29.64
N MET A 749 -18.19 20.97 28.61
CA MET A 749 -19.31 21.90 28.37
C MET A 749 -20.55 21.20 27.81
N VAL A 750 -20.41 20.19 26.95
CA VAL A 750 -21.58 19.48 26.41
C VAL A 750 -22.36 18.72 27.47
N PRO A 751 -21.74 17.89 28.33
CA PRO A 751 -22.48 17.23 29.39
C PRO A 751 -23.14 18.18 30.39
N LEU A 752 -22.75 19.45 30.41
CA LEU A 752 -23.34 20.49 31.26
C LEU A 752 -24.63 21.11 30.65
N GLN A 753 -25.06 20.68 29.47
CA GLN A 753 -26.23 21.24 28.78
C GLN A 753 -27.49 21.26 29.65
N GLY A 754 -27.84 20.15 30.30
CA GLY A 754 -29.05 20.05 31.12
C GLY A 754 -28.96 20.81 32.46
N PHE A 755 -27.79 21.33 32.83
CA PHE A 755 -27.63 22.26 33.95
C PHE A 755 -27.89 23.72 33.53
N TRP A 756 -27.51 24.08 32.30
CA TRP A 756 -27.73 25.42 31.74
C TRP A 756 -29.15 25.63 31.23
N ASN A 757 -29.77 24.56 30.71
CA ASN A 757 -31.20 24.51 30.38
C ASN A 757 -32.05 24.63 31.65
#